data_AF-A0A2A2WFL3-F1
#
_entry.id   AF-A0A2A2WFL3-F1
#
_cell.length_a   1.000
_cell.length_b   1.000
_cell.length_c   1.000
_cell.angle_alpha   90.00
_cell.angle_beta   90.00
_cell.angle_gamma   90.00
#
_symmetry.space_group_name_H-M   'P 1'
#
loop_
_entity.id
_entity.type
_entity.pdbx_description
1 polymer ?
#
loop_
_entity_poly.entity_id
_entity_poly.type
_entity_poly.pdbx_seq_one_letter_code
_entity_poly.pdbx_strand_id
1 'polypeptide(L)'
;MIRPMSDPSTSPINGFLVRLPAAASAALAASADALKPAGNRFEFEPLFSTSLSKLGVAAADGKDWILARPKESFGGGNPWDMVHEAREMMAGGVGLAGDTVPDLIEPDLWQDWMPSIPGQEAALAAASDVCAFEDQNPELPGRRGAFAWHLDDGFSQLARARDLVGSDSEIVRVAHLDTGYDPDHQTFQKDFVEKRLQRNFIDGDSPDDARDPGNTGPLRNPGHGTATLALLAGGPIRFNGAGYHFDGLLGGASQVRIVPVRVGNSVVQLTTSSVARGIQYTVELCTKKRTRVHVISMSMGGVASQAWADAVNQAYEAGIIYVAAAGNNFSAGFFGVPTHQIVYPARFRRVIAACGVMADRTPYYDLSFGTMQGNWGPQSAMATAISAYTPNVPWARIGCNELVNMDGAGTSSATPQIAAAAALYLQTHADELFDSQKYPEPWMRVEAVRRALFLSADKTADGGSREKLGNGILRALQTLEVAPADRATLRKTPTDSAGFPFLNVLFRRGLAPSPEDRMLQLEATQLIQRWNSTQEENPLDRAVDDPDRPSEDVSQDQILAFLDQVSQHPDASKVLKARAKAYLDATAGKPTRAKRPATETPPAKTDKTAAPASVFQPPSPPFRTLRAYAVDPSLTTSLETAGISEVTLKLPWETLQPGPIGEYLEVVDVDPPSGCFYEPVDLDAPALLAQDGLPPSEGSPQFHQQMVYSVCSLTIKHFERALGRKSLWRPGPPAEGAHRKNDAHFVPRLRAYPHALREANAYYSPSKVALLFGYFNASRDRPGDYLPGGRIFTCLSHDIIAHETTHALLDGMHRQFLLPSNRDVHAFHEGFADCVAMLQHFTFPELVTHQIANTRGAIDSQENLLVQLASQFGHATGRRMALRDAIGKVNKDGRWQLRQPDPREYETTEESHARGRILVSAVFDAFLSIYKRRTADLLRLATGGTGILSPGAIHPDLVDRLAREVTRSAQHVLTMCIRALDYCPPTDITFGEYLRAIITADHDLITNDDLGYRVSFIEAFRRRGIYPRDVRTLSEASLRWRSPESEDPLPSEGLMRYLKSLRAAGNEHLYADSREEIFRLQRKMRYELHTWLSRHLKSADDQQRDARFLGLDPSKSFEVHSARIACRVSPDGDVLPQLLMGLLQTTTQPVDPSDPKGPGMSFEGGCTVVADLRASSVRYCIRKSLQSASRLARQQEFALGEFDSLQATYSGARSLNAEPPAHDDEPFALLHRGPSL
;
A
#
# COMPACT_ATOMS: atom_id res chain seq x y z
N MET A 1 15.58 2.69 31.90
CA MET A 1 14.21 2.15 31.74
C MET A 1 13.60 2.85 30.55
N ILE A 2 13.68 2.22 29.38
CA ILE A 2 13.30 2.80 28.09
C ILE A 2 11.89 2.28 27.81
N ARG A 3 10.89 3.17 27.81
CA ARG A 3 9.55 2.85 27.30
C ARG A 3 9.64 2.73 25.78
N PRO A 4 9.14 1.65 25.16
CA PRO A 4 9.06 1.57 23.70
C PRO A 4 8.01 2.56 23.20
N MET A 5 8.40 3.43 22.26
CA MET A 5 7.45 4.23 21.49
C MET A 5 6.64 3.28 20.60
N SER A 6 5.32 3.35 20.77
CA SER A 6 4.32 2.61 19.99
C SER A 6 4.24 3.11 18.54
N ASP A 7 4.09 2.14 17.65
CA ASP A 7 3.58 2.20 16.27
C ASP A 7 2.67 3.42 15.96
N PRO A 8 2.98 4.27 14.95
CA PRO A 8 2.15 5.42 14.57
C PRO A 8 0.84 5.07 13.85
N SER A 9 0.52 3.80 13.59
CA SER A 9 -0.59 3.42 12.69
C SER A 9 -1.98 3.29 13.33
N THR A 10 -2.25 3.89 14.50
CA THR A 10 -3.55 3.67 15.19
C THR A 10 -4.40 4.90 15.53
N SER A 11 -4.00 6.15 15.21
CA SER A 11 -4.87 7.32 15.44
C SER A 11 -4.82 8.40 14.34
N PRO A 12 -5.98 8.93 13.87
CA PRO A 12 -6.05 10.04 12.92
C PRO A 12 -5.60 11.40 13.50
N ILE A 13 -5.32 11.48 14.80
CA ILE A 13 -4.84 12.69 15.49
C ILE A 13 -3.69 12.39 16.45
N ASN A 14 -2.82 13.38 16.63
CA ASN A 14 -1.74 13.34 17.60
C ASN A 14 -2.14 13.89 18.99
N GLY A 15 -3.31 14.53 19.09
CA GLY A 15 -3.82 15.16 20.30
C GLY A 15 -4.85 16.25 20.00
N PHE A 16 -5.06 17.16 20.95
CA PHE A 16 -5.92 18.34 20.79
C PHE A 16 -5.14 19.63 21.01
N LEU A 17 -5.49 20.68 20.27
CA LEU A 17 -5.02 22.03 20.49
C LEU A 17 -6.12 22.83 21.18
N VAL A 18 -5.83 23.31 22.37
CA VAL A 18 -6.79 23.99 23.25
C VAL A 18 -6.38 25.45 23.38
N ARG A 19 -7.28 26.38 23.06
CA ARG A 19 -7.05 27.83 23.22
C ARG A 19 -7.83 28.38 24.40
N LEU A 20 -7.13 29.01 25.35
CA LEU A 20 -7.68 29.51 26.61
C LEU A 20 -7.17 30.93 26.90
N PRO A 21 -7.82 31.70 27.78
CA PRO A 21 -7.21 32.88 28.39
C PRO A 21 -5.93 32.51 29.16
N ALA A 22 -4.86 33.30 29.04
CA ALA A 22 -3.55 32.96 29.60
C ALA A 22 -3.54 32.70 31.13
N ALA A 23 -4.45 33.34 31.88
CA ALA A 23 -4.58 33.14 33.32
C ALA A 23 -5.09 31.74 33.71
N ALA A 24 -5.76 31.03 32.79
CA ALA A 24 -6.35 29.70 33.03
C ALA A 24 -5.42 28.54 32.63
N SER A 25 -4.37 28.81 31.83
CA SER A 25 -3.45 27.81 31.29
C SER A 25 -2.72 27.02 32.38
N ALA A 26 -2.26 27.70 33.44
CA ALA A 26 -1.52 27.07 34.54
C ALA A 26 -2.41 26.11 35.37
N ALA A 27 -3.70 26.44 35.50
CA ALA A 27 -4.67 25.61 36.22
C ALA A 27 -5.04 24.33 35.44
N LEU A 28 -5.14 24.42 34.11
CA LEU A 28 -5.37 23.24 33.25
C LEU A 28 -4.18 22.28 33.27
N ALA A 29 -2.96 22.79 33.15
CA ALA A 29 -1.74 21.97 33.20
C ALA A 29 -1.61 21.19 34.53
N ALA A 30 -2.07 21.77 35.63
CA ALA A 30 -2.08 21.12 36.95
C ALA A 30 -3.19 20.05 37.13
N SER A 31 -4.20 20.04 36.25
CA SER A 31 -5.39 19.17 36.37
C SER A 31 -5.41 18.00 35.39
N ALA A 32 -4.23 17.63 34.85
CA ALA A 32 -4.06 16.67 33.75
C ALA A 32 -4.73 15.29 33.97
N ASP A 33 -4.84 14.82 35.21
CA ASP A 33 -5.44 13.51 35.52
C ASP A 33 -6.99 13.49 35.55
N ALA A 34 -7.65 14.67 35.52
CA ALA A 34 -9.11 14.79 35.59
C ALA A 34 -9.81 14.73 34.22
N LEU A 35 -9.12 15.09 33.13
CA LEU A 35 -9.68 15.06 31.77
C LEU A 35 -9.55 13.65 31.16
N LYS A 36 -10.71 13.03 30.89
CA LYS A 36 -10.80 11.69 30.29
C LYS A 36 -11.80 11.58 29.12
N PRO A 37 -11.71 12.41 28.06
CA PRO A 37 -12.56 12.26 26.89
C PRO A 37 -12.30 10.90 26.22
N ALA A 38 -13.37 10.18 25.90
CA ALA A 38 -13.31 8.77 25.46
C ALA A 38 -12.51 7.83 26.40
N GLY A 39 -12.40 8.17 27.70
CA GLY A 39 -11.70 7.38 28.71
C GLY A 39 -10.18 7.56 28.79
N ASN A 40 -9.57 8.36 27.90
CA ASN A 40 -8.11 8.50 27.79
C ASN A 40 -7.56 9.65 28.63
N ARG A 41 -6.41 9.45 29.29
CA ARG A 41 -5.72 10.54 30.03
C ARG A 41 -4.86 11.38 29.10
N PHE A 42 -4.72 12.67 29.41
CA PHE A 42 -3.93 13.61 28.61
C PHE A 42 -2.79 14.23 29.41
N GLU A 43 -1.71 14.57 28.71
CA GLU A 43 -0.65 15.48 29.14
C GLU A 43 -0.80 16.80 28.41
N PHE A 44 -0.71 17.90 29.16
CA PHE A 44 -0.87 19.24 28.62
C PHE A 44 0.49 19.92 28.56
N GLU A 45 0.90 20.31 27.36
CA GLU A 45 2.13 21.05 27.11
C GLU A 45 1.82 22.40 26.46
N PRO A 46 2.45 23.51 26.91
CA PRO A 46 2.30 24.79 26.24
C PRO A 46 2.70 24.70 24.76
N LEU A 47 1.89 25.28 23.87
CA LEU A 47 2.19 25.40 22.45
C LEU A 47 2.77 26.78 22.12
N PHE A 48 1.99 27.86 22.32
CA PHE A 48 2.44 29.26 22.22
C PHE A 48 1.40 30.22 22.82
N SER A 49 1.77 31.49 23.01
CA SER A 49 0.86 32.56 23.45
C SER A 49 0.57 33.54 22.32
N THR A 50 -0.64 34.10 22.28
CA THR A 50 -1.03 35.16 21.34
C THR A 50 -0.67 36.57 21.81
N SER A 51 -0.12 36.70 23.02
CA SER A 51 0.33 38.00 23.55
C SER A 51 1.58 38.50 22.83
N LEU A 52 1.43 39.62 22.10
CA LEU A 52 2.53 40.33 21.46
C LEU A 52 3.27 41.30 22.39
N SER A 53 3.01 41.27 23.70
CA SER A 53 3.62 42.17 24.70
C SER A 53 5.15 42.14 24.68
N LYS A 54 5.75 40.97 24.41
CA LYS A 54 7.21 40.79 24.30
C LYS A 54 7.82 41.40 23.02
N LEU A 55 7.00 41.79 22.05
CA LEU A 55 7.40 42.44 20.81
C LEU A 55 7.16 43.96 20.83
N GLY A 56 6.75 44.53 21.97
CA GLY A 56 6.51 45.97 22.12
C GLY A 56 5.19 46.47 21.52
N VAL A 57 4.28 45.55 21.15
CA VAL A 57 2.93 45.87 20.66
C VAL A 57 1.97 45.90 21.86
N ALA A 58 1.06 46.88 21.91
CA ALA A 58 0.10 47.03 23.02
C ALA A 58 -0.71 45.73 23.22
N ALA A 59 -0.76 45.24 24.46
CA ALA A 59 -1.39 43.97 24.81
C ALA A 59 -2.92 44.09 24.78
N ALA A 60 -3.57 43.28 23.94
CA ALA A 60 -4.98 42.92 24.08
C ALA A 60 -5.06 41.45 24.53
N ASP A 61 -6.00 41.15 25.43
CA ASP A 61 -6.41 39.83 25.97
C ASP A 61 -5.66 38.62 25.37
N GLY A 62 -4.48 38.33 25.96
CA GLY A 62 -3.62 37.23 25.52
C GLY A 62 -4.26 35.88 25.76
N LYS A 63 -4.27 35.05 24.71
CA LYS A 63 -4.72 33.65 24.75
C LYS A 63 -3.52 32.73 24.65
N ASP A 64 -3.54 31.61 25.35
CA ASP A 64 -2.55 30.57 25.20
C ASP A 64 -3.13 29.38 24.46
N TRP A 65 -2.31 28.84 23.57
CA TRP A 65 -2.51 27.54 22.96
C TRP A 65 -1.77 26.49 23.76
N ILE A 66 -2.45 25.39 24.06
CA ILE A 66 -1.92 24.23 24.79
C ILE A 66 -2.16 23.01 23.91
N LEU A 67 -1.13 22.18 23.75
CA LEU A 67 -1.26 20.87 23.12
C LEU A 67 -1.54 19.82 24.20
N ALA A 68 -2.68 19.17 24.09
CA ALA A 68 -3.09 18.05 24.92
C ALA A 68 -2.75 16.74 24.18
N ARG A 69 -1.69 16.06 24.62
CA ARG A 69 -1.27 14.75 24.08
C ARG A 69 -1.91 13.63 24.88
N PRO A 70 -2.44 12.58 24.23
CA PRO A 70 -2.92 11.43 24.97
C PRO A 70 -1.75 10.63 25.59
N LYS A 71 -1.97 10.03 26.76
CA LYS A 71 -1.04 9.08 27.38
C LYS A 71 -1.14 7.67 26.79
N GLU A 72 -2.21 7.38 26.06
CA GLU A 72 -2.56 6.08 25.48
C GLU A 72 -2.99 6.28 24.02
N SER A 73 -2.73 5.31 23.14
CA SER A 73 -3.12 5.39 21.73
C SER A 73 -4.65 5.38 21.58
N PHE A 74 -5.20 6.30 20.79
CA PHE A 74 -6.64 6.33 20.51
C PHE A 74 -7.08 5.16 19.60
N GLY A 75 -8.33 4.69 19.76
CA GLY A 75 -9.01 3.80 18.80
C GLY A 75 -9.88 4.59 17.81
N GLY A 76 -10.14 4.00 16.63
CA GLY A 76 -10.73 4.68 15.45
C GLY A 76 -12.14 5.30 15.62
N GLY A 77 -12.18 6.58 16.02
CA GLY A 77 -13.37 7.44 16.04
C GLY A 77 -13.14 8.77 15.30
N ASN A 78 -14.22 9.54 15.10
CA ASN A 78 -14.16 10.86 14.45
C ASN A 78 -13.40 11.86 15.35
N PRO A 79 -12.32 12.52 14.87
CA PRO A 79 -11.54 13.48 15.67
C PRO A 79 -12.35 14.63 16.26
N TRP A 80 -13.31 15.15 15.51
CA TRP A 80 -14.14 16.28 15.93
C TRP A 80 -15.18 15.88 16.98
N ASP A 81 -15.72 14.65 16.93
CA ASP A 81 -16.59 14.14 18.00
C ASP A 81 -15.86 14.16 19.35
N MET A 82 -14.59 13.76 19.38
CA MET A 82 -13.77 13.74 20.60
C MET A 82 -13.44 15.16 21.10
N VAL A 83 -13.21 16.10 20.18
CA VAL A 83 -12.97 17.51 20.48
C VAL A 83 -14.21 18.17 21.09
N HIS A 84 -15.40 17.88 20.54
CA HIS A 84 -16.67 18.36 21.10
C HIS A 84 -16.94 17.77 22.49
N GLU A 85 -16.69 16.47 22.70
CA GLU A 85 -16.80 15.83 24.02
C GLU A 85 -15.83 16.46 25.04
N ALA A 86 -14.57 16.66 24.67
CA ALA A 86 -13.56 17.29 25.53
C ALA A 86 -13.99 18.70 25.96
N ARG A 87 -14.57 19.47 25.03
CA ARG A 87 -15.13 20.79 25.34
C ARG A 87 -16.28 20.71 26.33
N GLU A 88 -17.25 19.80 26.14
CA GLU A 88 -18.38 19.62 27.06
C GLU A 88 -17.92 19.28 28.47
N MET A 89 -16.91 18.40 28.60
CA MET A 89 -16.32 18.07 29.90
C MET A 89 -15.68 19.29 30.57
N MET A 90 -14.89 20.07 29.82
CA MET A 90 -14.28 21.30 30.34
C MET A 90 -15.32 22.36 30.71
N ALA A 91 -16.41 22.49 29.93
CA ALA A 91 -17.52 23.37 30.23
C ALA A 91 -18.31 22.93 31.48
N GLY A 92 -18.35 21.63 31.77
CA GLY A 92 -18.93 21.05 32.99
C GLY A 92 -18.08 21.21 34.26
N GLY A 93 -16.95 21.93 34.20
CA GLY A 93 -16.08 22.20 35.35
C GLY A 93 -15.00 21.14 35.60
N VAL A 94 -14.77 20.22 34.66
CA VAL A 94 -13.71 19.21 34.77
C VAL A 94 -12.37 19.81 34.31
N GLY A 95 -11.41 19.96 35.23
CA GLY A 95 -10.02 20.32 34.92
C GLY A 95 -9.71 21.83 34.82
N LEU A 96 -10.71 22.70 34.97
CA LEU A 96 -10.55 24.16 35.05
C LEU A 96 -11.29 24.69 36.28
N ALA A 97 -10.77 25.74 36.92
CA ALA A 97 -11.48 26.43 38.00
C ALA A 97 -12.77 27.09 37.45
N GLY A 98 -13.84 27.07 38.26
CA GLY A 98 -15.21 27.42 37.86
C GLY A 98 -15.34 28.64 36.95
N ASP A 99 -16.19 28.49 35.94
CA ASP A 99 -16.57 29.42 34.85
C ASP A 99 -15.56 29.65 33.71
N THR A 100 -14.35 29.06 33.73
CA THR A 100 -13.42 29.19 32.59
C THR A 100 -13.64 28.10 31.54
N VAL A 101 -14.17 28.46 30.38
CA VAL A 101 -14.39 27.56 29.23
C VAL A 101 -13.38 27.88 28.11
N PRO A 102 -12.80 26.87 27.45
CA PRO A 102 -11.97 27.08 26.27
C PRO A 102 -12.67 27.88 25.17
N ASP A 103 -11.93 28.80 24.57
CA ASP A 103 -12.41 29.63 23.47
C ASP A 103 -12.49 28.86 22.15
N LEU A 104 -11.63 27.85 21.99
CA LEU A 104 -11.59 26.96 20.85
C LEU A 104 -10.82 25.69 21.23
N ILE A 105 -11.28 24.54 20.74
CA ILE A 105 -10.51 23.31 20.70
C ILE A 105 -10.51 22.82 19.26
N GLU A 106 -9.36 22.45 18.73
CA GLU A 106 -9.22 21.83 17.40
C GLU A 106 -8.36 20.56 17.48
N PRO A 107 -8.57 19.57 16.61
CA PRO A 107 -7.75 18.37 16.57
C PRO A 107 -6.32 18.68 16.08
N ASP A 108 -5.30 18.08 16.70
CA ASP A 108 -3.92 18.06 16.16
C ASP A 108 -3.83 17.00 15.05
N LEU A 109 -4.31 17.39 13.87
CA LEU A 109 -4.45 16.50 12.73
C LEU A 109 -3.10 16.17 12.11
N TRP A 110 -2.93 14.90 11.77
CA TRP A 110 -1.98 14.52 10.73
C TRP A 110 -2.51 15.03 9.39
N GLN A 111 -1.69 15.79 8.69
CA GLN A 111 -2.04 16.37 7.41
C GLN A 111 -1.73 15.35 6.30
N ASP A 112 -2.57 14.32 6.18
CA ASP A 112 -2.51 13.33 5.10
C ASP A 112 -3.58 13.64 4.04
N TRP A 113 -3.16 13.93 2.81
CA TRP A 113 -3.97 14.57 1.75
C TRP A 113 -4.16 13.70 0.53
N MET A 114 -3.52 12.55 0.50
CA MET A 114 -3.63 11.65 -0.63
C MET A 114 -4.58 10.53 -0.25
N PRO A 115 -5.77 10.44 -0.89
CA PRO A 115 -6.32 9.13 -1.14
C PRO A 115 -5.18 8.30 -1.74
N SER A 116 -5.02 7.05 -1.33
CA SER A 116 -4.04 6.15 -1.97
C SER A 116 -4.33 6.07 -3.47
N ILE A 117 -3.70 6.91 -4.29
CA ILE A 117 -3.84 6.88 -5.74
C ILE A 117 -3.02 5.66 -6.19
N PRO A 118 -3.64 4.67 -6.87
CA PRO A 118 -2.91 3.52 -7.40
C PRO A 118 -1.75 4.02 -8.27
N GLY A 119 -0.52 3.63 -7.92
CA GLY A 119 0.69 4.03 -8.68
C GLY A 119 1.40 5.30 -8.19
N GLN A 120 0.90 6.03 -7.19
CA GLN A 120 1.62 7.16 -6.61
C GLN A 120 2.85 6.71 -5.80
N GLU A 121 2.75 5.55 -5.16
CA GLU A 121 3.88 4.86 -4.54
C GLU A 121 4.88 4.37 -5.60
N ALA A 122 4.43 4.06 -6.82
CA ALA A 122 5.29 3.63 -7.93
C ALA A 122 6.05 4.81 -8.57
N ALA A 123 5.44 6.00 -8.64
CA ALA A 123 6.09 7.22 -9.15
C ALA A 123 7.19 7.75 -8.21
N LEU A 124 6.98 7.65 -6.89
CA LEU A 124 8.01 7.95 -5.88
C LEU A 124 9.04 6.82 -5.70
N ALA A 125 8.69 5.57 -6.02
CA ALA A 125 9.61 4.42 -5.99
C ALA A 125 10.42 4.21 -7.29
N ALA A 126 10.17 5.00 -8.33
CA ALA A 126 10.89 4.91 -9.61
C ALA A 126 12.33 5.46 -9.56
N ALA A 127 12.70 6.21 -8.50
CA ALA A 127 14.04 6.74 -8.26
C ALA A 127 15.00 5.63 -7.83
N SER A 128 15.45 4.87 -8.80
CA SER A 128 15.89 3.50 -8.58
C SER A 128 17.32 3.18 -9.00
N ASP A 129 18.09 4.26 -9.08
CA ASP A 129 19.48 4.32 -8.67
C ASP A 129 19.50 5.34 -7.52
N VAL A 130 20.10 5.01 -6.37
CA VAL A 130 20.03 5.84 -5.15
C VAL A 130 20.52 7.27 -5.41
N CYS A 131 21.41 7.46 -6.41
CA CYS A 131 21.88 8.75 -6.92
C CYS A 131 22.00 8.78 -8.46
N ALA A 132 20.94 8.44 -9.20
CA ALA A 132 20.91 8.74 -10.65
C ALA A 132 20.36 10.14 -10.92
N PHE A 133 20.96 10.81 -11.90
CA PHE A 133 20.45 12.05 -12.44
C PHE A 133 19.13 11.84 -13.17
N GLU A 134 18.11 12.56 -12.73
CA GLU A 134 16.81 12.63 -13.39
C GLU A 134 16.74 13.94 -14.17
N ASP A 135 16.53 13.83 -15.48
CA ASP A 135 16.43 14.97 -16.38
C ASP A 135 15.02 15.59 -16.33
N GLN A 136 14.85 16.76 -16.94
CA GLN A 136 13.55 17.42 -17.12
C GLN A 136 12.55 16.46 -17.76
N ASN A 137 11.32 16.44 -17.24
CA ASN A 137 10.24 15.67 -17.83
C ASN A 137 9.99 16.19 -19.28
N PRO A 138 10.22 15.36 -20.31
CA PRO A 138 10.13 15.78 -21.70
C PRO A 138 8.70 16.06 -22.17
N GLU A 139 7.69 15.63 -21.41
CA GLU A 139 6.26 15.84 -21.68
C GLU A 139 5.78 17.21 -21.19
N LEU A 140 6.55 17.88 -20.33
CA LEU A 140 6.22 19.19 -19.79
C LEU A 140 7.15 20.27 -20.35
N PRO A 141 6.69 21.52 -20.50
CA PRO A 141 7.53 22.61 -20.97
C PRO A 141 8.79 22.77 -20.09
N GLY A 142 9.95 22.73 -20.74
CA GLY A 142 11.26 22.84 -20.10
C GLY A 142 12.27 23.54 -21.00
N ARG A 143 13.52 23.62 -20.54
CA ARG A 143 14.67 24.13 -21.28
C ARG A 143 15.78 23.08 -21.30
N ARG A 144 15.68 22.16 -22.27
CA ARG A 144 16.66 21.06 -22.44
C ARG A 144 18.08 21.62 -22.58
N GLY A 145 19.00 21.07 -21.79
CA GLY A 145 20.41 21.46 -21.78
C GLY A 145 20.73 22.79 -21.10
N ALA A 146 19.73 23.57 -20.66
CA ALA A 146 19.93 24.78 -19.88
C ALA A 146 19.74 24.47 -18.38
N PHE A 147 20.84 24.42 -17.64
CA PHE A 147 20.79 24.19 -16.20
C PHE A 147 20.39 25.48 -15.47
N ALA A 148 19.58 25.36 -14.41
CA ALA A 148 19.10 26.51 -13.63
C ALA A 148 18.46 27.66 -14.45
N TRP A 149 17.89 27.35 -15.63
CA TRP A 149 17.26 28.29 -16.56
C TRP A 149 16.27 29.27 -15.89
N HIS A 150 15.55 28.81 -14.87
CA HIS A 150 14.56 29.62 -14.14
C HIS A 150 15.14 30.90 -13.53
N LEU A 151 16.46 30.98 -13.29
CA LEU A 151 17.13 32.16 -12.72
C LEU A 151 17.41 33.26 -13.75
N ASP A 152 17.41 32.95 -15.05
CA ASP A 152 17.86 33.86 -16.10
C ASP A 152 16.91 35.06 -16.30
N ASP A 153 17.38 36.09 -17.01
CA ASP A 153 16.65 37.33 -17.28
C ASP A 153 15.36 37.13 -18.09
N GLY A 154 15.29 36.04 -18.87
CA GLY A 154 14.09 35.61 -19.59
C GLY A 154 13.00 35.03 -18.68
N PHE A 155 13.33 34.71 -17.42
CA PHE A 155 12.48 34.03 -16.46
C PHE A 155 12.34 34.84 -15.17
N SER A 156 12.79 34.31 -14.02
CA SER A 156 12.62 34.99 -12.72
C SER A 156 13.56 36.18 -12.51
N GLN A 157 14.67 36.25 -13.26
CA GLN A 157 15.74 37.25 -13.12
C GLN A 157 16.48 37.23 -11.78
N LEU A 158 16.32 36.15 -11.01
CA LEU A 158 16.93 36.04 -9.69
C LEU A 158 18.46 36.11 -9.74
N ALA A 159 19.09 35.56 -10.78
CA ALA A 159 20.55 35.63 -10.93
C ALA A 159 21.03 37.09 -10.97
N ARG A 160 20.46 37.90 -11.87
CA ARG A 160 20.85 39.30 -12.03
C ARG A 160 20.46 40.17 -10.85
N ALA A 161 19.30 39.91 -10.24
CA ALA A 161 18.85 40.60 -9.03
C ALA A 161 19.84 40.37 -7.87
N ARG A 162 20.26 39.12 -7.64
CA ARG A 162 21.26 38.76 -6.63
C ARG A 162 22.61 39.41 -6.90
N ASP A 163 23.07 39.41 -8.16
CA ASP A 163 24.34 40.02 -8.54
C ASP A 163 24.34 41.54 -8.32
N LEU A 164 23.19 42.20 -8.49
CA LEU A 164 23.03 43.64 -8.23
C LEU A 164 23.12 43.97 -6.73
N VAL A 165 22.55 43.14 -5.86
CA VAL A 165 22.58 43.34 -4.41
C VAL A 165 23.98 43.14 -3.83
N GLY A 166 24.71 42.13 -4.34
CA GLY A 166 26.07 41.82 -3.90
C GLY A 166 26.17 41.33 -2.43
N SER A 167 27.40 41.30 -1.92
CA SER A 167 27.77 40.65 -0.65
C SER A 167 27.78 41.53 0.61
N ASP A 168 27.65 42.86 0.46
CA ASP A 168 27.83 43.84 1.55
C ASP A 168 26.51 44.33 2.19
N SER A 169 25.40 43.63 1.95
CA SER A 169 24.06 44.09 2.38
C SER A 169 23.73 43.78 3.85
N GLU A 170 22.75 44.52 4.41
CA GLU A 170 22.22 44.26 5.76
C GLU A 170 21.82 42.78 5.95
N ILE A 171 21.98 42.27 7.17
CA ILE A 171 21.76 40.85 7.48
C ILE A 171 20.25 40.52 7.42
N VAL A 172 19.79 40.11 6.24
CA VAL A 172 18.48 39.49 6.05
C VAL A 172 18.55 38.00 6.39
N ARG A 173 17.50 37.53 7.09
CA ARG A 173 17.33 36.16 7.56
C ARG A 173 16.05 35.57 7.02
N VAL A 174 16.16 34.38 6.45
CA VAL A 174 15.03 33.57 5.98
C VAL A 174 14.92 32.34 6.87
N ALA A 175 13.77 32.17 7.53
CA ALA A 175 13.44 30.91 8.17
C ALA A 175 12.89 29.94 7.12
N HIS A 176 13.51 28.77 7.03
CA HIS A 176 13.15 27.72 6.09
C HIS A 176 12.41 26.64 6.86
N LEU A 177 11.07 26.63 6.74
CA LEU A 177 10.18 25.71 7.42
C LEU A 177 9.90 24.53 6.49
N ASP A 178 10.58 23.41 6.68
CA ASP A 178 10.53 22.27 5.75
C ASP A 178 10.84 20.92 6.44
N THR A 179 11.17 19.87 5.66
CA THR A 179 11.50 18.52 6.17
C THR A 179 12.87 18.42 6.84
N GLY A 180 13.66 19.49 6.78
CA GLY A 180 15.04 19.54 7.24
C GLY A 180 15.99 19.81 6.08
N TYR A 181 17.27 19.50 6.28
CA TYR A 181 18.31 19.72 5.28
C TYR A 181 19.42 18.69 5.36
N ASP A 182 20.12 18.50 4.24
CA ASP A 182 21.33 17.71 4.13
C ASP A 182 22.57 18.61 4.29
N PRO A 183 23.36 18.46 5.38
CA PRO A 183 24.55 19.27 5.62
C PRO A 183 25.74 18.90 4.71
N ASP A 184 25.69 17.74 4.05
CA ASP A 184 26.78 17.17 3.25
C ASP A 184 26.59 17.38 1.74
N HIS A 185 25.39 17.82 1.33
CA HIS A 185 25.12 18.20 -0.06
C HIS A 185 25.91 19.44 -0.50
N GLN A 186 26.45 19.44 -1.72
CA GLN A 186 27.29 20.50 -2.29
C GLN A 186 26.62 21.88 -2.39
N THR A 187 25.28 21.91 -2.41
CA THR A 187 24.49 23.14 -2.47
C THR A 187 24.38 23.79 -1.09
N PHE A 188 24.71 23.08 -0.02
CA PHE A 188 24.57 23.54 1.36
C PHE A 188 25.64 24.55 1.74
N GLN A 189 25.20 25.77 2.08
CA GLN A 189 26.10 26.86 2.46
C GLN A 189 26.36 26.92 3.95
N LYS A 190 27.42 26.23 4.39
CA LYS A 190 27.80 26.10 5.80
C LYS A 190 27.95 27.44 6.53
N ASP A 191 28.42 28.47 5.83
CA ASP A 191 28.67 29.80 6.42
C ASP A 191 27.41 30.65 6.57
N PHE A 192 26.37 30.40 5.77
CA PHE A 192 25.13 31.20 5.76
C PHE A 192 23.99 30.53 6.52
N VAL A 193 24.05 29.21 6.72
CA VAL A 193 23.07 28.45 7.51
C VAL A 193 23.39 28.53 9.00
N GLU A 194 22.49 29.14 9.76
CA GLU A 194 22.66 29.40 11.19
C GLU A 194 22.26 28.21 12.06
N LYS A 195 23.13 27.20 12.11
CA LYS A 195 22.94 25.98 12.91
C LYS A 195 22.63 26.23 14.39
N ARG A 196 23.04 27.36 14.95
CA ARG A 196 22.75 27.73 16.36
C ARG A 196 21.29 28.15 16.59
N LEU A 197 20.57 28.51 15.53
CA LEU A 197 19.17 28.90 15.57
C LEU A 197 18.26 27.81 14.96
N GLN A 198 18.81 26.68 14.54
CA GLN A 198 17.98 25.62 13.97
C GLN A 198 17.06 25.00 15.03
N ARG A 199 15.91 24.47 14.60
CA ARG A 199 14.97 23.82 15.51
C ARG A 199 14.24 22.65 14.84
N ASN A 200 13.96 21.62 15.61
CA ASN A 200 13.21 20.45 15.18
C ASN A 200 11.97 20.28 16.06
N PHE A 201 10.80 20.29 15.42
CA PHE A 201 9.50 20.14 16.07
C PHE A 201 8.86 18.77 15.82
N ILE A 202 9.61 17.82 15.24
CA ILE A 202 9.17 16.46 14.95
C ILE A 202 9.79 15.45 15.92
N ASP A 203 11.12 15.43 16.02
CA ASP A 203 11.84 14.43 16.84
C ASP A 203 12.14 15.02 18.23
N GLY A 204 11.42 14.53 19.26
CA GLY A 204 11.56 15.02 20.63
C GLY A 204 12.95 14.81 21.25
N ASP A 205 13.73 13.85 20.75
CA ASP A 205 15.07 13.52 21.24
C ASP A 205 16.17 14.46 20.74
N SER A 206 15.89 15.31 19.73
CA SER A 206 16.88 16.21 19.12
C SER A 206 16.28 17.56 18.70
N PRO A 207 15.71 18.33 19.66
CA PRO A 207 14.97 19.56 19.36
C PRO A 207 15.82 20.68 18.73
N ASP A 208 17.14 20.63 18.89
CA ASP A 208 18.09 21.61 18.35
C ASP A 208 18.79 21.14 17.06
N ASP A 209 18.26 20.10 16.42
CA ASP A 209 18.84 19.53 15.20
C ASP A 209 17.80 19.36 14.10
N ALA A 210 17.81 20.30 13.15
CA ALA A 210 16.88 20.34 12.02
C ALA A 210 17.39 19.56 10.79
N ARG A 211 18.44 18.74 10.93
CA ARG A 211 18.89 17.86 9.86
C ARG A 211 17.79 16.87 9.47
N ASP A 212 17.71 16.60 8.17
CA ASP A 212 16.85 15.55 7.65
C ASP A 212 17.58 14.20 7.81
N PRO A 213 17.00 13.20 8.51
CA PRO A 213 17.65 11.93 8.75
C PRO A 213 17.75 11.05 7.49
N GLY A 214 17.16 11.45 6.36
CA GLY A 214 17.24 10.69 5.11
C GLY A 214 16.41 9.41 5.11
N ASN A 215 15.41 9.30 5.99
CA ASN A 215 14.57 8.11 6.11
C ASN A 215 13.65 7.95 4.89
N THR A 216 13.95 7.00 4.01
CA THR A 216 13.15 6.68 2.80
C THR A 216 11.96 5.77 3.12
N GLY A 217 10.78 6.06 2.55
CA GLY A 217 9.58 5.22 2.64
C GLY A 217 8.38 5.85 1.90
N PRO A 218 7.33 5.09 1.56
CA PRO A 218 6.11 5.64 0.96
C PRO A 218 5.47 6.61 1.97
N LEU A 219 5.06 7.80 1.52
CA LEU A 219 4.63 8.97 2.32
C LEU A 219 5.75 9.77 3.03
N ARG A 220 7.01 9.35 2.91
CA ARG A 220 8.19 10.13 3.36
C ARG A 220 8.86 10.77 2.14
N ASN A 221 9.02 12.10 2.15
CA ASN A 221 9.76 12.85 1.14
C ASN A 221 11.07 13.34 1.77
N PRO A 222 11.98 12.44 2.19
CA PRO A 222 13.27 12.88 2.72
C PRO A 222 13.97 13.70 1.64
N GLY A 223 14.57 14.82 2.03
CA GLY A 223 15.30 15.70 1.12
C GLY A 223 14.48 16.76 0.41
N HIS A 224 13.16 16.83 0.59
CA HIS A 224 12.36 17.94 0.05
C HIS A 224 12.90 19.30 0.53
N GLY A 225 13.18 19.43 1.84
CA GLY A 225 13.79 20.64 2.38
C GLY A 225 15.19 20.92 1.85
N THR A 226 16.01 19.90 1.56
CA THR A 226 17.31 20.07 0.90
C THR A 226 17.14 20.70 -0.50
N ALA A 227 16.16 20.25 -1.28
CA ALA A 227 15.91 20.76 -2.61
C ALA A 227 15.35 22.20 -2.61
N THR A 228 14.36 22.49 -1.76
CA THR A 228 13.78 23.84 -1.67
C THR A 228 14.78 24.83 -1.09
N LEU A 229 15.63 24.41 -0.16
CA LEU A 229 16.75 25.20 0.33
C LEU A 229 17.80 25.47 -0.76
N ALA A 230 18.07 24.51 -1.64
CA ALA A 230 18.98 24.71 -2.77
C ALA A 230 18.45 25.76 -3.76
N LEU A 231 17.15 25.77 -4.04
CA LEU A 231 16.51 26.81 -4.87
C LEU A 231 16.49 28.19 -4.18
N LEU A 232 16.31 28.23 -2.86
CA LEU A 232 16.28 29.47 -2.09
C LEU A 232 17.68 30.09 -1.95
N ALA A 233 18.63 29.32 -1.43
CA ALA A 233 19.94 29.79 -0.99
C ALA A 233 21.07 28.78 -1.25
N GLY A 234 20.94 27.94 -2.29
CA GLY A 234 22.00 27.05 -2.75
C GLY A 234 23.29 27.79 -3.11
N GLY A 235 24.42 27.19 -2.73
CA GLY A 235 25.76 27.73 -2.94
C GLY A 235 26.28 27.61 -4.37
N PRO A 236 27.57 27.94 -4.57
CA PRO A 236 28.24 27.76 -5.84
C PRO A 236 28.38 26.27 -6.12
N ILE A 237 27.94 25.83 -7.30
CA ILE A 237 28.06 24.45 -7.74
C ILE A 237 28.69 24.40 -9.13
N ARG A 238 29.42 23.32 -9.37
CA ARG A 238 29.90 22.95 -10.70
C ARG A 238 29.21 21.66 -11.10
N PHE A 239 28.31 21.77 -12.06
CA PHE A 239 27.60 20.63 -12.62
C PHE A 239 28.04 20.44 -14.07
N ASN A 240 28.62 19.28 -14.36
CA ASN A 240 29.06 18.90 -15.70
C ASN A 240 28.69 17.43 -15.94
N GLY A 241 27.48 17.21 -16.45
CA GLY A 241 26.90 15.87 -16.58
C GLY A 241 25.56 15.89 -17.33
N ALA A 242 25.18 14.76 -17.91
CA ALA A 242 23.88 14.56 -18.59
C ALA A 242 23.54 15.62 -19.66
N GLY A 243 24.53 16.20 -20.32
CA GLY A 243 24.33 17.25 -21.34
C GLY A 243 24.13 18.67 -20.79
N TYR A 244 24.22 18.85 -19.47
CA TYR A 244 24.19 20.14 -18.80
C TYR A 244 25.59 20.61 -18.41
N HIS A 245 25.79 21.92 -18.51
CA HIS A 245 26.97 22.61 -18.00
C HIS A 245 26.54 23.81 -17.17
N PHE A 246 27.00 23.87 -15.93
CA PHE A 246 26.75 24.99 -15.03
C PHE A 246 27.93 25.19 -14.09
N ASP A 247 28.42 26.42 -14.00
CA ASP A 247 29.38 26.87 -13.01
C ASP A 247 28.85 28.20 -12.45
N GLY A 248 28.20 28.16 -11.30
CA GLY A 248 27.49 29.31 -10.77
C GLY A 248 26.75 29.06 -9.46
N LEU A 249 26.10 30.11 -8.95
CA LEU A 249 25.28 30.07 -7.75
C LEU A 249 23.88 29.56 -8.08
N LEU A 250 23.46 28.46 -7.43
CA LEU A 250 22.14 27.84 -7.68
C LEU A 250 20.99 28.58 -6.97
N GLY A 251 21.20 29.11 -5.76
CA GLY A 251 20.13 29.72 -4.98
C GLY A 251 19.73 31.11 -5.47
N GLY A 252 18.43 31.42 -5.45
CA GLY A 252 17.93 32.75 -5.80
C GLY A 252 18.49 33.87 -4.91
N ALA A 253 18.78 33.57 -3.63
CA ALA A 253 19.34 34.50 -2.65
C ALA A 253 20.47 33.83 -1.84
N SER A 254 21.51 33.34 -2.51
CA SER A 254 22.61 32.56 -1.90
C SER A 254 23.31 33.20 -0.69
N GLN A 255 23.25 34.51 -0.48
CA GLN A 255 24.02 35.20 0.57
C GLN A 255 23.16 35.62 1.78
N VAL A 256 21.89 35.23 1.83
CA VAL A 256 21.03 35.48 3.00
C VAL A 256 21.32 34.48 4.10
N ARG A 257 21.07 34.86 5.36
CA ARG A 257 21.20 33.94 6.49
C ARG A 257 19.99 33.01 6.53
N ILE A 258 20.22 31.71 6.69
CA ILE A 258 19.14 30.71 6.75
C ILE A 258 18.99 30.18 8.17
N VAL A 259 17.75 30.14 8.67
CA VAL A 259 17.38 29.47 9.92
C VAL A 259 16.56 28.22 9.57
N PRO A 260 17.14 27.00 9.62
CA PRO A 260 16.40 25.78 9.32
C PRO A 260 15.44 25.42 10.45
N VAL A 261 14.17 25.21 10.14
CA VAL A 261 13.12 24.82 11.09
C VAL A 261 12.41 23.59 10.56
N ARG A 262 12.67 22.42 11.14
CA ARG A 262 12.08 21.15 10.72
C ARG A 262 10.70 20.98 11.34
N VAL A 263 9.67 20.96 10.49
CA VAL A 263 8.24 20.91 10.89
C VAL A 263 7.49 19.70 10.33
N GLY A 264 8.14 18.87 9.51
CA GLY A 264 7.54 17.66 8.91
C GLY A 264 8.59 16.57 8.65
N ASN A 265 8.15 15.32 8.53
CA ASN A 265 8.95 14.22 7.94
C ASN A 265 8.75 14.11 6.42
N SER A 266 7.67 14.72 5.92
CA SER A 266 7.38 14.92 4.50
C SER A 266 6.43 16.11 4.34
N VAL A 267 6.12 16.49 3.11
CA VAL A 267 5.11 17.52 2.80
C VAL A 267 3.68 17.08 3.16
N VAL A 268 3.47 15.81 3.48
CA VAL A 268 2.19 15.19 3.89
C VAL A 268 2.27 14.48 5.26
N GLN A 269 3.40 14.60 5.98
CA GLN A 269 3.59 14.06 7.33
C GLN A 269 4.02 15.18 8.27
N LEU A 270 3.10 16.14 8.45
CA LEU A 270 3.21 17.24 9.39
C LEU A 270 1.96 17.27 10.28
N THR A 271 2.13 17.67 11.54
CA THR A 271 1.02 17.89 12.47
C THR A 271 0.64 19.36 12.49
N THR A 272 -0.61 19.67 12.83
CA THR A 272 -1.03 21.06 13.03
C THR A 272 -0.13 21.77 14.06
N SER A 273 0.25 21.07 15.13
CA SER A 273 1.12 21.58 16.19
C SER A 273 2.54 21.92 15.74
N SER A 274 3.17 21.10 14.89
CA SER A 274 4.57 21.29 14.49
C SER A 274 4.76 22.57 13.66
N VAL A 275 3.85 22.84 12.73
CA VAL A 275 3.84 24.07 11.92
C VAL A 275 3.59 25.30 12.78
N ALA A 276 2.60 25.24 13.68
CA ALA A 276 2.29 26.36 14.57
C ALA A 276 3.50 26.74 15.44
N ARG A 277 4.20 25.74 16.00
CA ARG A 277 5.46 25.93 16.73
C ARG A 277 6.57 26.51 15.85
N GLY A 278 6.69 25.99 14.62
CA GLY A 278 7.65 26.48 13.64
C GLY A 278 7.51 27.96 13.37
N ILE A 279 6.30 28.42 13.05
CA ILE A 279 6.00 29.83 12.80
C ILE A 279 6.29 30.66 14.05
N GLN A 280 5.84 30.22 15.21
CA GLN A 280 6.03 30.95 16.47
C GLN A 280 7.48 31.10 16.86
N TYR A 281 8.28 30.07 16.68
CA TYR A 281 9.71 30.15 16.91
C TYR A 281 10.36 31.27 16.10
N THR A 282 9.95 31.48 14.84
CA THR A 282 10.46 32.60 14.03
C THR A 282 10.04 33.96 14.57
N VAL A 283 8.82 34.08 15.12
CA VAL A 283 8.32 35.29 15.77
C VAL A 283 9.12 35.58 17.05
N GLU A 284 9.41 34.55 17.85
CA GLU A 284 10.23 34.68 19.06
C GLU A 284 11.64 35.17 18.75
N LEU A 285 12.24 34.72 17.64
CA LEU A 285 13.56 35.18 17.19
C LEU A 285 13.57 36.69 16.84
N CYS A 286 12.42 37.28 16.49
CA CYS A 286 12.27 38.71 16.23
C CYS A 286 12.29 39.60 17.46
N THR A 287 12.22 39.03 18.67
CA THR A 287 12.36 39.78 19.94
C THR A 287 13.75 40.39 20.13
N LYS A 288 14.77 39.87 19.42
CA LYS A 288 16.15 40.38 19.46
C LYS A 288 16.58 40.79 18.06
N LYS A 289 17.12 42.01 17.90
CA LYS A 289 17.60 42.52 16.60
C LYS A 289 18.57 41.56 15.90
N ARG A 290 19.48 40.93 16.66
CA ARG A 290 20.52 40.03 16.12
C ARG A 290 20.02 38.68 15.58
N THR A 291 18.84 38.21 15.99
CA THR A 291 18.27 36.93 15.56
C THR A 291 17.02 37.11 14.69
N ARG A 292 16.63 38.36 14.41
CA ARG A 292 15.39 38.70 13.70
C ARG A 292 15.29 37.94 12.37
N VAL A 293 14.18 37.25 12.20
CA VAL A 293 13.76 36.64 10.93
C VAL A 293 12.96 37.68 10.14
N HIS A 294 13.15 37.69 8.82
CA HIS A 294 12.51 38.67 7.93
C HIS A 294 11.57 37.99 6.94
N VAL A 295 11.90 36.78 6.51
CA VAL A 295 11.10 36.00 5.56
C VAL A 295 10.90 34.59 6.10
N ILE A 296 9.71 34.02 5.91
CA ILE A 296 9.45 32.58 6.05
C ILE A 296 9.23 32.02 4.65
N SER A 297 9.92 30.92 4.34
CA SER A 297 9.66 30.07 3.18
C SER A 297 9.15 28.72 3.66
N MET A 298 7.93 28.34 3.27
CA MET A 298 7.33 27.04 3.60
C MET A 298 6.74 26.38 2.36
N SER A 299 7.42 25.36 1.84
CA SER A 299 7.04 24.65 0.61
C SER A 299 6.11 23.46 0.89
N MET A 300 5.13 23.64 1.77
CA MET A 300 4.16 22.62 2.20
C MET A 300 2.88 23.28 2.71
N GLY A 301 1.77 22.53 2.78
CA GLY A 301 0.47 23.04 3.18
C GLY A 301 -0.48 21.96 3.70
N GLY A 302 -1.62 22.39 4.23
CA GLY A 302 -2.62 21.56 4.88
C GLY A 302 -3.97 22.26 5.06
N VAL A 303 -4.78 21.78 6.03
CA VAL A 303 -6.18 22.21 6.21
C VAL A 303 -6.18 23.43 7.09
N ALA A 304 -7.30 24.15 7.07
CA ALA A 304 -7.55 25.25 7.98
C ALA A 304 -7.26 24.85 9.44
N SER A 305 -6.45 25.65 10.12
CA SER A 305 -6.21 25.58 11.56
C SER A 305 -6.23 26.99 12.12
N GLN A 306 -6.97 27.17 13.21
CA GLN A 306 -7.01 28.45 13.90
C GLN A 306 -5.68 28.72 14.63
N ALA A 307 -4.98 27.68 15.08
CA ALA A 307 -3.62 27.85 15.61
C ALA A 307 -2.66 28.38 14.54
N TRP A 308 -2.77 27.93 13.29
CA TRP A 308 -2.00 28.48 12.18
C TRP A 308 -2.38 29.93 11.88
N ALA A 309 -3.68 30.26 11.85
CA ALA A 309 -4.14 31.63 11.65
C ALA A 309 -3.56 32.57 12.72
N ASP A 310 -3.65 32.20 13.99
CA ASP A 310 -3.11 32.99 15.10
C ASP A 310 -1.58 33.15 15.02
N ALA A 311 -0.84 32.11 14.58
CA ALA A 311 0.61 32.18 14.39
C ALA A 311 1.02 33.04 13.18
N VAL A 312 0.33 32.89 12.05
CA VAL A 312 0.51 33.72 10.83
C VAL A 312 0.22 35.18 11.13
N ASN A 313 -0.84 35.46 11.89
CA ASN A 313 -1.17 36.80 12.32
C ASN A 313 -0.01 37.43 13.10
N GLN A 314 0.59 36.71 14.04
CA GLN A 314 1.75 37.21 14.80
C GLN A 314 3.00 37.38 13.94
N ALA A 315 3.26 36.49 12.99
CA ALA A 315 4.35 36.65 12.03
C ALA A 315 4.21 37.92 11.19
N TYR A 316 3.00 38.20 10.72
CA TYR A 316 2.68 39.44 10.02
C TYR A 316 2.88 40.68 10.89
N GLU A 317 2.37 40.67 12.14
CA GLU A 317 2.57 41.78 13.08
C GLU A 317 4.05 41.98 13.45
N ALA A 318 4.85 40.91 13.43
CA ALA A 318 6.30 40.97 13.63
C ALA A 318 7.07 41.47 12.39
N GLY A 319 6.38 41.71 11.27
CA GLY A 319 6.96 42.20 10.02
C GLY A 319 7.64 41.12 9.18
N ILE A 320 7.24 39.85 9.35
CA ILE A 320 7.79 38.72 8.62
C ILE A 320 6.99 38.52 7.32
N ILE A 321 7.69 38.49 6.19
CA ILE A 321 7.10 38.15 4.89
C ILE A 321 6.95 36.64 4.83
N TYR A 322 5.73 36.14 4.79
CA TYR A 322 5.47 34.71 4.70
C TYR A 322 5.10 34.32 3.27
N VAL A 323 5.93 33.47 2.66
CA VAL A 323 5.65 32.80 1.39
C VAL A 323 5.37 31.31 1.62
N ALA A 324 4.25 30.81 1.09
CA ALA A 324 3.89 29.39 1.20
C ALA A 324 3.38 28.83 -0.14
N ALA A 325 3.62 27.53 -0.36
CA ALA A 325 3.16 26.83 -1.56
C ALA A 325 1.63 26.83 -1.66
N ALA A 326 1.08 27.16 -2.84
CA ALA A 326 -0.36 27.16 -3.06
C ALA A 326 -1.01 25.77 -2.94
N GLY A 327 -0.22 24.70 -3.05
CA GLY A 327 -0.68 23.31 -3.10
C GLY A 327 -0.49 22.70 -4.48
N ASN A 328 -0.62 21.38 -4.58
CA ASN A 328 -0.61 20.66 -5.84
C ASN A 328 -1.81 19.71 -5.88
N ASN A 329 -2.25 19.41 -7.09
CA ASN A 329 -3.28 18.42 -7.38
C ASN A 329 -2.85 17.58 -8.59
N PHE A 330 -3.54 16.48 -8.85
CA PHE A 330 -3.35 15.65 -10.04
C PHE A 330 -4.52 15.83 -11.00
N SER A 331 -4.23 15.92 -12.29
CA SER A 331 -5.24 16.04 -13.34
C SER A 331 -6.07 14.75 -13.43
N ALA A 332 -7.32 14.80 -12.96
CA ALA A 332 -8.29 13.71 -13.04
C ALA A 332 -9.51 14.15 -13.87
N GLY A 333 -9.30 14.43 -15.15
CA GLY A 333 -10.30 15.07 -16.00
C GLY A 333 -10.36 16.59 -15.77
N PHE A 334 -11.55 17.19 -15.75
CA PHE A 334 -11.72 18.65 -15.57
C PHE A 334 -11.44 19.13 -14.12
N PHE A 335 -11.32 18.20 -13.16
CA PHE A 335 -11.17 18.48 -11.73
C PHE A 335 -9.81 17.96 -11.19
N GLY A 336 -9.19 18.72 -10.30
CA GLY A 336 -7.93 18.36 -9.64
C GLY A 336 -8.14 17.69 -8.29
N VAL A 337 -7.42 16.60 -8.00
CA VAL A 337 -7.48 15.85 -6.73
C VAL A 337 -6.16 16.01 -5.96
N PRO A 338 -6.13 16.23 -4.62
CA PRO A 338 -7.27 16.26 -3.68
C PRO A 338 -8.13 17.52 -3.74
N THR A 339 -7.53 18.67 -4.03
CA THR A 339 -8.24 19.92 -4.33
C THR A 339 -7.41 20.77 -5.27
N HIS A 340 -8.05 21.41 -6.26
CA HIS A 340 -7.36 22.38 -7.10
C HIS A 340 -7.23 23.76 -6.42
N GLN A 341 -7.93 24.02 -5.31
CA GLN A 341 -7.93 25.32 -4.64
C GLN A 341 -6.69 25.54 -3.78
N ILE A 342 -6.35 26.80 -3.53
CA ILE A 342 -5.23 27.16 -2.64
C ILE A 342 -5.45 26.58 -1.22
N VAL A 343 -4.42 25.91 -0.69
CA VAL A 343 -4.39 25.29 0.65
C VAL A 343 -3.84 26.24 1.73
N TYR A 344 -3.98 25.89 3.01
CA TYR A 344 -3.40 26.68 4.11
C TYR A 344 -1.94 26.28 4.38
N PRO A 345 -1.06 27.19 4.86
CA PRO A 345 -1.33 28.58 5.21
C PRO A 345 -1.34 29.55 4.02
N ALA A 346 -1.02 29.11 2.80
CA ALA A 346 -0.96 29.98 1.61
C ALA A 346 -2.25 30.76 1.36
N ARG A 347 -3.41 30.19 1.70
CA ARG A 347 -4.72 30.84 1.57
C ARG A 347 -4.95 32.02 2.52
N PHE A 348 -4.23 32.13 3.64
CA PHE A 348 -4.38 33.28 4.54
C PHE A 348 -3.95 34.56 3.83
N ARG A 349 -4.73 35.64 3.97
CA ARG A 349 -4.47 36.91 3.27
C ARG A 349 -3.18 37.61 3.73
N ARG A 350 -2.65 37.22 4.89
CA ARG A 350 -1.35 37.68 5.38
C ARG A 350 -0.16 36.87 4.81
N VAL A 351 -0.42 35.81 4.05
CA VAL A 351 0.58 34.97 3.39
C VAL A 351 0.56 35.23 1.87
N ILE A 352 1.74 35.17 1.25
CA ILE A 352 1.90 35.20 -0.20
C ILE A 352 1.81 33.77 -0.71
N ALA A 353 0.78 33.46 -1.49
CA ALA A 353 0.60 32.14 -2.10
C ALA A 353 1.49 31.99 -3.35
N ALA A 354 2.32 30.96 -3.38
CA ALA A 354 3.19 30.66 -4.50
C ALA A 354 2.49 29.68 -5.47
N CYS A 355 2.07 30.21 -6.62
CA CYS A 355 1.51 29.43 -7.73
C CYS A 355 2.61 29.03 -8.73
N GLY A 356 2.31 28.09 -9.63
CA GLY A 356 3.27 27.58 -10.61
C GLY A 356 3.10 28.14 -12.03
N VAL A 357 4.21 28.36 -12.73
CA VAL A 357 4.23 28.69 -14.17
C VAL A 357 5.32 27.91 -14.90
N MET A 358 5.02 27.36 -16.06
CA MET A 358 5.93 26.49 -16.83
C MET A 358 6.94 27.30 -17.67
N ALA A 359 7.93 26.62 -18.27
CA ALA A 359 9.02 27.27 -19.00
C ALA A 359 8.61 27.99 -20.30
N ASP A 360 7.42 27.67 -20.82
CA ASP A 360 6.78 28.36 -21.94
C ASP A 360 5.89 29.53 -21.50
N ARG A 361 5.86 29.80 -20.19
CA ARG A 361 5.08 30.84 -19.52
C ARG A 361 3.57 30.57 -19.45
N THR A 362 3.13 29.35 -19.69
CA THR A 362 1.75 28.92 -19.38
C THR A 362 1.63 28.55 -17.89
N PRO A 363 0.45 28.72 -17.26
CA PRO A 363 0.30 28.38 -15.84
C PRO A 363 0.42 26.85 -15.67
N TYR A 364 0.88 26.40 -14.50
CA TYR A 364 1.11 24.98 -14.22
C TYR A 364 -0.21 24.24 -13.91
N TYR A 365 -1.07 24.10 -14.92
CA TYR A 365 -2.38 23.44 -14.89
C TYR A 365 -2.77 22.94 -16.29
N ASP A 366 -3.90 22.24 -16.40
CA ASP A 366 -4.45 21.67 -17.64
C ASP A 366 -3.49 20.64 -18.27
N LEU A 367 -2.87 19.82 -17.40
CA LEU A 367 -1.91 18.80 -17.80
C LEU A 367 -2.60 17.47 -18.09
N SER A 368 -1.96 16.62 -18.90
CA SER A 368 -2.43 15.27 -19.24
C SER A 368 -2.81 14.48 -17.98
N PHE A 369 -3.87 13.68 -18.08
CA PHE A 369 -4.40 12.88 -16.97
C PHE A 369 -3.30 12.18 -16.16
N GLY A 370 -3.40 12.24 -14.83
CA GLY A 370 -2.44 11.65 -13.89
C GLY A 370 -1.17 12.48 -13.67
N THR A 371 -1.06 13.68 -14.27
CA THR A 371 0.10 14.56 -14.10
C THR A 371 -0.12 15.52 -12.92
N MET A 372 0.91 15.71 -12.11
CA MET A 372 0.89 16.72 -11.04
C MET A 372 0.83 18.12 -11.65
N GLN A 373 -0.07 18.95 -11.13
CA GLN A 373 -0.24 20.36 -11.47
C GLN A 373 -0.38 21.20 -10.20
N GLY A 374 -0.16 22.51 -10.29
CA GLY A 374 -0.26 23.42 -9.15
C GLY A 374 -1.70 23.76 -8.81
N ASN A 375 -1.96 24.20 -7.58
CA ASN A 375 -3.27 24.73 -7.18
C ASN A 375 -3.43 26.20 -7.58
N TRP A 376 -4.68 26.59 -7.83
CA TRP A 376 -5.09 27.92 -8.24
C TRP A 376 -6.52 28.20 -7.75
N GLY A 377 -6.90 29.47 -7.74
CA GLY A 377 -8.26 29.88 -7.38
C GLY A 377 -8.68 29.52 -5.94
N PRO A 378 -9.91 29.88 -5.56
CA PRO A 378 -10.85 30.75 -6.29
C PRO A 378 -10.33 32.20 -6.40
N GLN A 379 -10.96 33.04 -7.23
CA GLN A 379 -10.48 34.39 -7.54
C GLN A 379 -10.18 35.25 -6.30
N SER A 380 -10.99 35.11 -5.25
CA SER A 380 -10.82 35.77 -3.95
C SER A 380 -9.50 35.41 -3.27
N ALA A 381 -9.08 34.15 -3.32
CA ALA A 381 -7.83 33.64 -2.74
C ALA A 381 -6.60 34.07 -3.55
N MET A 382 -6.77 34.38 -4.85
CA MET A 382 -5.67 34.80 -5.73
C MET A 382 -5.20 36.24 -5.48
N ALA A 383 -5.87 36.99 -4.60
CA ALA A 383 -5.53 38.38 -4.31
C ALA A 383 -4.08 38.55 -3.81
N THR A 384 -3.57 37.56 -3.08
CA THR A 384 -2.22 37.54 -2.50
C THR A 384 -1.30 36.50 -3.15
N ALA A 385 -1.73 35.92 -4.28
CA ALA A 385 -0.95 34.94 -5.01
C ALA A 385 -0.02 35.58 -6.05
N ILE A 386 1.10 34.94 -6.33
CA ILE A 386 2.02 35.24 -7.43
C ILE A 386 2.66 33.94 -7.93
N SER A 387 2.95 33.84 -9.23
CA SER A 387 3.53 32.63 -9.82
C SER A 387 5.05 32.71 -9.99
N ALA A 388 5.73 31.60 -9.79
CA ALA A 388 7.14 31.41 -10.15
C ALA A 388 7.37 30.05 -10.82
N TYR A 389 8.56 29.85 -11.38
CA TYR A 389 8.79 28.81 -12.38
C TYR A 389 8.79 27.39 -11.80
N THR A 390 8.01 26.50 -12.41
CA THR A 390 7.87 25.06 -12.12
C THR A 390 7.03 24.43 -13.24
N PRO A 391 7.22 23.16 -13.64
CA PRO A 391 8.19 22.18 -13.15
C PRO A 391 9.52 22.30 -13.90
N ASN A 392 10.31 21.23 -13.92
CA ASN A 392 11.58 21.12 -14.66
C ASN A 392 12.69 22.07 -14.18
N VAL A 393 12.68 22.44 -12.90
CA VAL A 393 13.75 23.24 -12.27
C VAL A 393 14.76 22.34 -11.54
N PRO A 394 15.95 22.84 -11.18
CA PRO A 394 16.93 22.04 -10.43
C PRO A 394 16.37 21.52 -9.09
N TRP A 395 16.75 20.31 -8.71
CA TRP A 395 16.28 19.65 -7.49
C TRP A 395 17.41 18.88 -6.80
N ALA A 396 17.89 19.40 -5.66
CA ALA A 396 18.99 18.79 -4.91
C ALA A 396 18.56 17.51 -4.21
N ARG A 397 19.33 16.42 -4.34
CA ARG A 397 18.93 15.09 -3.87
C ARG A 397 19.66 14.72 -2.58
N ILE A 398 18.90 14.56 -1.50
CA ILE A 398 19.45 14.15 -0.19
C ILE A 398 20.23 12.84 -0.27
N GLY A 399 21.33 12.73 0.48
CA GLY A 399 22.18 11.55 0.50
C GLY A 399 23.06 11.37 -0.73
N CYS A 400 22.96 12.29 -1.70
CA CYS A 400 23.74 12.30 -2.93
C CYS A 400 24.51 13.61 -3.04
N ASN A 401 25.66 13.70 -2.37
CA ASN A 401 26.37 14.95 -2.10
C ASN A 401 26.53 15.89 -3.31
N GLU A 402 26.69 15.36 -4.52
CA GLU A 402 26.92 16.15 -5.74
C GLU A 402 25.73 16.16 -6.71
N LEU A 403 24.61 15.51 -6.40
CA LEU A 403 23.55 15.31 -7.37
C LEU A 403 22.45 16.37 -7.28
N VAL A 404 22.26 17.09 -8.37
CA VAL A 404 21.11 17.99 -8.57
C VAL A 404 20.38 17.53 -9.83
N ASN A 405 19.19 16.97 -9.66
CA ASN A 405 18.31 16.60 -10.76
C ASN A 405 17.72 17.84 -11.43
N MET A 406 17.04 17.66 -12.57
CA MET A 406 16.35 18.71 -13.31
C MET A 406 14.82 18.50 -13.40
N ASP A 407 14.27 17.62 -12.58
CA ASP A 407 12.85 17.24 -12.54
C ASP A 407 12.06 17.95 -11.43
N GLY A 408 12.63 18.98 -10.80
CA GLY A 408 12.00 19.73 -9.72
C GLY A 408 10.63 20.28 -10.12
N ALA A 409 9.58 19.87 -9.40
CA ALA A 409 8.19 20.12 -9.75
C ALA A 409 7.37 20.66 -8.57
N GLY A 410 6.09 20.98 -8.81
CA GLY A 410 5.17 21.48 -7.79
C GLY A 410 5.33 22.97 -7.45
N THR A 411 4.33 23.51 -6.76
CA THR A 411 4.37 24.86 -6.18
C THR A 411 5.43 25.01 -5.08
N SER A 412 5.91 23.89 -4.54
CA SER A 412 7.09 23.80 -3.68
C SER A 412 8.37 24.34 -4.32
N SER A 413 8.50 24.24 -5.66
CA SER A 413 9.63 24.78 -6.43
C SER A 413 9.49 26.29 -6.69
N ALA A 414 8.27 26.82 -6.77
CA ALA A 414 7.98 28.24 -6.97
C ALA A 414 8.18 29.07 -5.69
N THR A 415 7.79 28.51 -4.54
CA THR A 415 7.89 29.15 -3.20
C THR A 415 9.27 29.74 -2.87
N PRO A 416 10.39 29.00 -2.98
CA PRO A 416 11.71 29.52 -2.63
C PRO A 416 12.17 30.67 -3.54
N GLN A 417 11.73 30.72 -4.81
CA GLN A 417 12.05 31.80 -5.74
C GLN A 417 11.42 33.13 -5.29
N ILE A 418 10.15 33.08 -4.86
CA ILE A 418 9.42 34.27 -4.38
C ILE A 418 10.00 34.73 -3.03
N ALA A 419 10.34 33.80 -2.14
CA ALA A 419 11.00 34.11 -0.87
C ALA A 419 12.40 34.72 -1.09
N ALA A 420 13.16 34.24 -2.08
CA ALA A 420 14.44 34.82 -2.47
C ALA A 420 14.28 36.27 -2.96
N ALA A 421 13.32 36.53 -3.85
CA ALA A 421 13.07 37.88 -4.35
C ALA A 421 12.65 38.85 -3.23
N ALA A 422 11.82 38.40 -2.28
CA ALA A 422 11.45 39.17 -1.10
C ALA A 422 12.69 39.52 -0.24
N ALA A 423 13.58 38.56 -0.03
CA ALA A 423 14.81 38.76 0.74
C ALA A 423 15.78 39.75 0.05
N LEU A 424 15.96 39.62 -1.27
CA LEU A 424 16.79 40.55 -2.06
C LEU A 424 16.21 41.98 -2.06
N TYR A 425 14.89 42.12 -2.11
CA TYR A 425 14.24 43.43 -2.00
C TYR A 425 14.50 44.10 -0.65
N LEU A 426 14.38 43.33 0.44
CA LEU A 426 14.69 43.82 1.78
C LEU A 426 16.16 44.25 1.90
N GLN A 427 17.10 43.49 1.30
CA GLN A 427 18.52 43.85 1.30
C GLN A 427 18.80 45.13 0.51
N THR A 428 18.16 45.28 -0.65
CA THR A 428 18.34 46.44 -1.54
C THR A 428 17.86 47.72 -0.88
N HIS A 429 16.73 47.66 -0.19
CA HIS A 429 16.04 48.83 0.39
C HIS A 429 16.14 48.89 1.91
N ALA A 430 17.18 48.27 2.48
CA ALA A 430 17.33 48.08 3.91
C ALA A 430 17.32 49.41 4.69
N ASP A 431 18.09 50.39 4.22
CA ASP A 431 18.20 51.72 4.83
C ASP A 431 16.85 52.41 5.01
N GLU A 432 15.92 52.21 4.07
CA GLU A 432 14.59 52.81 4.12
C GLU A 432 13.60 51.93 4.90
N LEU A 433 13.51 50.64 4.59
CA LEU A 433 12.53 49.73 5.18
C LEU A 433 12.76 49.49 6.67
N PHE A 434 14.02 49.54 7.14
CA PHE A 434 14.36 49.36 8.56
C PHE A 434 14.48 50.68 9.33
N ASP A 435 14.30 51.84 8.67
CA ASP A 435 14.16 53.12 9.35
C ASP A 435 12.83 53.20 10.09
N SER A 436 12.90 53.23 11.42
CA SER A 436 11.73 53.35 12.32
C SER A 436 10.91 54.64 12.13
N GLN A 437 11.47 55.70 11.54
CA GLN A 437 10.73 56.93 11.25
C GLN A 437 9.85 56.79 10.00
N LYS A 438 10.34 56.05 9.00
CA LYS A 438 9.63 55.78 7.75
C LYS A 438 8.65 54.62 7.90
N TYR A 439 9.07 53.53 8.52
CA TYR A 439 8.30 52.31 8.74
C TYR A 439 8.18 52.00 10.25
N PRO A 440 7.33 52.76 10.99
CA PRO A 440 7.21 52.65 12.44
C PRO A 440 6.57 51.32 12.89
N GLU A 441 5.71 50.72 12.06
CA GLU A 441 5.06 49.45 12.39
C GLU A 441 5.63 48.31 11.53
N PRO A 442 6.01 47.16 12.12
CA PRO A 442 6.71 46.11 11.37
C PRO A 442 5.93 45.53 10.18
N TRP A 443 4.60 45.40 10.29
CA TRP A 443 3.74 44.88 9.21
C TRP A 443 3.85 45.71 7.92
N MET A 444 4.22 47.00 8.01
CA MET A 444 4.36 47.86 6.83
C MET A 444 5.42 47.34 5.86
N ARG A 445 6.46 46.67 6.37
CA ARG A 445 7.50 46.04 5.55
C ARG A 445 6.92 44.90 4.70
N VAL A 446 5.99 44.14 5.27
CA VAL A 446 5.32 43.04 4.57
C VAL A 446 4.54 43.59 3.37
N GLU A 447 3.77 44.66 3.58
CA GLU A 447 2.98 45.28 2.51
C GLU A 447 3.84 45.97 1.46
N ALA A 448 4.95 46.59 1.85
CA ALA A 448 5.89 47.21 0.91
C ALA A 448 6.50 46.16 -0.03
N VAL A 449 7.01 45.06 0.52
CA VAL A 449 7.58 43.94 -0.25
C VAL A 449 6.51 43.30 -1.15
N ARG A 450 5.33 43.02 -0.60
CA ARG A 450 4.22 42.42 -1.35
C ARG A 450 3.81 43.30 -2.54
N ARG A 451 3.68 44.60 -2.30
CA ARG A 451 3.38 45.58 -3.35
C ARG A 451 4.45 45.60 -4.43
N ALA A 452 5.73 45.61 -4.07
CA ALA A 452 6.82 45.59 -5.04
C ALA A 452 6.75 44.35 -5.94
N LEU A 453 6.62 43.16 -5.35
CA LEU A 453 6.47 41.90 -6.07
C LEU A 453 5.28 41.92 -7.05
N PHE A 454 4.13 42.46 -6.64
CA PHE A 454 2.90 42.43 -7.46
C PHE A 454 2.86 43.51 -8.55
N LEU A 455 3.59 44.61 -8.37
CA LEU A 455 3.70 45.67 -9.37
C LEU A 455 4.69 45.30 -10.47
N SER A 456 5.80 44.63 -10.12
CA SER A 456 6.83 44.21 -11.06
C SER A 456 6.50 42.93 -11.84
N ALA A 457 5.55 42.13 -11.33
CA ALA A 457 5.18 40.85 -11.91
C ALA A 457 4.70 40.98 -13.37
N ASP A 458 5.10 40.02 -14.19
CA ASP A 458 4.69 39.96 -15.59
C ASP A 458 3.26 39.39 -15.70
N LYS A 459 2.33 40.21 -16.22
CA LYS A 459 0.90 39.91 -16.35
C LYS A 459 0.49 39.55 -17.78
N THR A 460 1.44 39.38 -18.68
CA THR A 460 1.17 39.17 -20.12
C THR A 460 0.90 37.72 -20.48
N ALA A 461 1.31 36.79 -19.63
CA ALA A 461 1.07 35.36 -19.82
C ALA A 461 -0.41 34.99 -19.68
N ASP A 462 -0.85 33.97 -20.43
CA ASP A 462 -2.21 33.40 -20.38
C ASP A 462 -3.33 34.44 -20.46
N GLY A 463 -3.17 35.45 -21.33
CA GLY A 463 -4.15 36.54 -21.47
C GLY A 463 -4.36 37.39 -20.21
N GLY A 464 -3.46 37.31 -19.22
CA GLY A 464 -3.60 37.99 -17.93
C GLY A 464 -4.50 37.27 -16.93
N SER A 465 -4.62 35.94 -17.03
CA SER A 465 -5.44 35.11 -16.15
C SER A 465 -5.04 35.20 -14.67
N ARG A 466 -5.69 36.12 -13.96
CA ARG A 466 -5.49 36.35 -12.51
C ARG A 466 -5.90 35.14 -11.66
N GLU A 467 -6.84 34.34 -12.15
CA GLU A 467 -7.30 33.15 -11.45
C GLU A 467 -6.22 32.05 -11.37
N LYS A 468 -5.31 31.99 -12.36
CA LYS A 468 -4.25 30.98 -12.44
C LYS A 468 -2.88 31.52 -12.02
N LEU A 469 -2.56 32.75 -12.44
CA LEU A 469 -1.25 33.37 -12.23
C LEU A 469 -1.20 34.35 -11.05
N GLY A 470 -2.35 34.60 -10.39
CA GLY A 470 -2.43 35.59 -9.33
C GLY A 470 -2.05 36.98 -9.83
N ASN A 471 -1.10 37.62 -9.16
CA ASN A 471 -0.60 38.93 -9.56
C ASN A 471 0.38 38.90 -10.75
N GLY A 472 0.66 37.72 -11.32
CA GLY A 472 1.54 37.54 -12.48
C GLY A 472 2.75 36.67 -12.18
N ILE A 473 3.69 36.63 -13.12
CA ILE A 473 4.92 35.86 -13.01
C ILE A 473 6.02 36.70 -12.35
N LEU A 474 6.74 36.13 -11.40
CA LEU A 474 7.83 36.77 -10.66
C LEU A 474 8.90 37.37 -11.61
N ARG A 475 9.29 38.61 -11.32
CA ARG A 475 10.40 39.33 -11.96
C ARG A 475 11.26 39.99 -10.88
N ALA A 476 12.25 39.26 -10.37
CA ALA A 476 13.01 39.66 -9.19
C ALA A 476 13.80 40.96 -9.41
N LEU A 477 14.46 41.12 -10.57
CA LEU A 477 15.22 42.34 -10.86
C LEU A 477 14.30 43.57 -10.95
N GLN A 478 13.19 43.46 -11.69
CA GLN A 478 12.19 44.54 -11.73
C GLN A 478 11.62 44.85 -10.33
N THR A 479 11.50 43.84 -9.47
CA THR A 479 11.04 44.04 -8.08
C THR A 479 11.99 44.98 -7.33
N LEU A 480 13.30 44.81 -7.49
CA LEU A 480 14.30 45.66 -6.83
C LEU A 480 14.23 47.13 -7.28
N GLU A 481 13.79 47.38 -8.51
CA GLU A 481 13.63 48.73 -9.08
C GLU A 481 12.41 49.47 -8.53
N VAL A 482 11.44 48.76 -7.93
CA VAL A 482 10.26 49.37 -7.32
C VAL A 482 10.64 50.03 -5.99
N ALA A 483 10.64 51.36 -5.96
CA ALA A 483 10.89 52.11 -4.72
C ALA A 483 9.91 51.71 -3.59
N PRO A 484 10.38 51.63 -2.32
CA PRO A 484 9.52 51.36 -1.18
C PRO A 484 8.34 52.33 -1.11
N ALA A 485 7.14 51.81 -0.94
CA ALA A 485 5.93 52.63 -0.94
C ALA A 485 5.80 53.46 0.33
N ASP A 486 5.37 54.72 0.19
CA ASP A 486 5.16 55.63 1.31
C ASP A 486 4.16 55.05 2.33
N ARG A 487 4.47 55.20 3.62
CA ARG A 487 3.68 54.67 4.74
C ARG A 487 2.19 55.03 4.70
N ALA A 488 1.83 56.20 4.16
CA ALA A 488 0.44 56.64 4.07
C ALA A 488 -0.37 55.86 3.04
N THR A 489 0.31 55.24 2.06
CA THR A 489 -0.30 54.43 1.00
C THR A 489 -0.48 52.96 1.39
N LEU A 490 0.25 52.50 2.41
CA LEU A 490 0.16 51.14 2.90
C LEU A 490 -1.13 50.94 3.70
N ARG A 491 -1.69 49.73 3.58
CA ARG A 491 -2.92 49.33 4.27
C ARG A 491 -2.66 48.03 4.97
N LYS A 492 -2.90 48.01 6.28
CA LYS A 492 -2.74 46.80 7.09
C LYS A 492 -3.78 45.77 6.68
N THR A 493 -3.33 44.57 6.34
CA THR A 493 -4.23 43.45 6.03
C THR A 493 -4.98 43.05 7.31
N PRO A 494 -6.31 42.86 7.26
CA PRO A 494 -7.10 42.38 8.39
C PRO A 494 -6.55 41.10 9.00
N THR A 495 -6.87 40.85 10.26
CA THR A 495 -6.53 39.60 10.95
C THR A 495 -7.21 38.42 10.25
N ASP A 496 -6.44 37.39 9.90
CA ASP A 496 -6.96 36.16 9.30
C ASP A 496 -7.59 35.25 10.38
N SER A 497 -8.55 34.43 9.95
CA SER A 497 -9.19 33.40 10.77
C SER A 497 -9.30 32.11 9.97
N ALA A 498 -9.30 30.97 10.65
CA ALA A 498 -9.53 29.69 10.01
C ALA A 498 -11.03 29.42 9.94
N GLY A 499 -11.65 29.71 8.80
CA GLY A 499 -13.08 29.51 8.60
C GLY A 499 -13.63 30.28 7.39
N PHE A 500 -14.44 29.64 6.56
CA PHE A 500 -15.10 30.34 5.45
C PHE A 500 -16.23 31.26 5.95
N PRO A 501 -16.32 32.52 5.48
CA PRO A 501 -17.29 33.48 5.99
C PRO A 501 -18.75 33.04 5.81
N PHE A 502 -19.09 32.36 4.72
CA PHE A 502 -20.48 31.90 4.49
C PHE A 502 -20.97 30.89 5.54
N LEU A 503 -20.05 30.16 6.19
CA LEU A 503 -20.39 29.20 7.26
C LEU A 503 -20.87 29.88 8.55
N ASN A 504 -20.83 31.21 8.62
CA ASN A 504 -21.45 31.99 9.70
C ASN A 504 -22.96 31.72 9.84
N VAL A 505 -23.60 31.12 8.83
CA VAL A 505 -24.99 30.64 8.90
C VAL A 505 -25.22 29.59 9.99
N LEU A 506 -24.17 28.87 10.41
CA LEU A 506 -24.22 27.94 11.52
C LEU A 506 -24.46 28.65 12.86
N PHE A 507 -24.29 29.99 12.91
CA PHE A 507 -24.45 30.80 14.10
C PHE A 507 -25.93 31.11 14.34
N ARG A 508 -26.32 31.28 15.61
CA ARG A 508 -27.68 31.74 15.92
C ARG A 508 -27.85 33.19 15.46
N ARG A 509 -28.78 33.43 14.52
CA ARG A 509 -29.05 34.77 13.95
C ARG A 509 -29.25 35.82 15.06
N GLY A 510 -28.48 36.91 15.00
CA GLY A 510 -28.57 38.05 15.92
C GLY A 510 -27.71 37.94 17.19
N LEU A 511 -26.89 36.90 17.33
CA LEU A 511 -25.95 36.72 18.45
C LEU A 511 -24.52 36.63 17.92
N ALA A 512 -23.55 37.07 18.73
CA ALA A 512 -22.14 36.83 18.46
C ALA A 512 -21.85 35.31 18.45
N PRO A 513 -20.94 34.82 17.59
CA PRO A 513 -20.64 33.39 17.51
C PRO A 513 -20.10 32.87 18.83
N SER A 514 -20.75 31.85 19.38
CA SER A 514 -20.28 31.14 20.56
C SER A 514 -18.99 30.36 20.25
N PRO A 515 -18.22 29.95 21.27
CA PRO A 515 -17.04 29.09 21.05
C PRO A 515 -17.35 27.82 20.25
N GLU A 516 -18.51 27.21 20.48
CA GLU A 516 -18.98 26.03 19.73
C GLU A 516 -19.22 26.35 18.25
N ASP A 517 -19.85 27.50 17.98
CA ASP A 517 -20.12 27.94 16.61
C ASP A 517 -18.84 28.09 15.78
N ARG A 518 -17.77 28.60 16.40
CA ARG A 518 -16.46 28.74 15.76
C ARG A 518 -15.80 27.38 15.48
N MET A 519 -15.96 26.42 16.38
CA MET A 519 -15.47 25.05 16.19
C MET A 519 -16.22 24.35 15.05
N LEU A 520 -17.55 24.52 14.96
CA LEU A 520 -18.35 23.98 13.87
C LEU A 520 -18.01 24.60 12.50
N GLN A 521 -17.76 25.92 12.46
CA GLN A 521 -17.29 26.59 11.25
C GLN A 521 -15.93 26.06 10.80
N LEU A 522 -15.00 25.89 11.74
CA LEU A 522 -13.68 25.35 11.44
C LEU A 522 -13.78 23.90 10.94
N GLU A 523 -14.56 23.05 11.60
CA GLU A 523 -14.82 21.68 11.17
C GLU A 523 -15.38 21.62 9.75
N ALA A 524 -16.42 22.40 9.45
CA ALA A 524 -16.99 22.46 8.10
C ALA A 524 -16.00 22.98 7.05
N THR A 525 -15.12 23.91 7.43
CA THR A 525 -14.04 24.40 6.57
C THR A 525 -13.03 23.29 6.27
N GLN A 526 -12.62 22.51 7.28
CA GLN A 526 -11.72 21.37 7.09
C GLN A 526 -12.34 20.26 6.24
N LEU A 527 -13.66 20.03 6.36
CA LEU A 527 -14.39 19.06 5.54
C LEU A 527 -14.41 19.43 4.07
N ILE A 528 -14.64 20.71 3.74
CA ILE A 528 -14.53 21.18 2.34
C ILE A 528 -13.16 20.87 1.76
N GLN A 529 -12.11 20.96 2.56
CA GLN A 529 -10.74 20.77 2.11
C GLN A 529 -10.28 19.31 2.09
N ARG A 530 -11.07 18.39 2.67
CA ARG A 530 -10.78 16.96 2.78
C ARG A 530 -11.78 16.16 1.98
N TRP A 531 -11.45 15.92 0.71
CA TRP A 531 -12.24 15.08 -0.17
C TRP A 531 -11.45 13.83 -0.57
N ASN A 532 -12.00 12.67 -0.21
CA ASN A 532 -11.28 11.39 -0.32
C ASN A 532 -11.54 10.66 -1.65
N SER A 533 -12.40 11.18 -2.53
CA SER A 533 -12.70 10.57 -3.83
C SER A 533 -11.79 11.13 -4.93
N THR A 534 -11.17 10.24 -5.69
CA THR A 534 -10.40 10.56 -6.91
C THR A 534 -11.25 10.50 -8.18
N GLN A 535 -12.52 10.10 -8.07
CA GLN A 535 -13.41 9.83 -9.21
C GLN A 535 -14.59 10.80 -9.29
N GLU A 536 -14.88 11.53 -8.22
CA GLU A 536 -16.03 12.44 -8.12
C GLU A 536 -15.56 13.83 -7.67
N GLU A 537 -16.15 14.87 -8.27
CA GLU A 537 -15.96 16.26 -7.83
C GLU A 537 -16.43 16.43 -6.38
N ASN A 538 -15.74 17.26 -5.60
CA ASN A 538 -16.11 17.55 -4.23
C ASN A 538 -17.49 18.27 -4.19
N PRO A 539 -18.56 17.62 -3.67
CA PRO A 539 -19.90 18.18 -3.68
C PRO A 539 -20.03 19.39 -2.75
N LEU A 540 -19.17 19.49 -1.73
CA LEU A 540 -19.09 20.66 -0.86
C LEU A 540 -18.50 21.87 -1.58
N ASP A 541 -17.54 21.64 -2.49
CA ASP A 541 -16.92 22.69 -3.28
C ASP A 541 -17.86 23.18 -4.40
N ARG A 542 -18.57 22.26 -5.06
CA ARG A 542 -19.59 22.60 -6.06
C ARG A 542 -20.76 23.42 -5.48
N ALA A 543 -21.08 23.22 -4.20
CA ALA A 543 -22.18 23.93 -3.57
C ALA A 543 -21.92 25.44 -3.43
N VAL A 544 -20.66 25.86 -3.29
CA VAL A 544 -20.27 27.26 -3.14
C VAL A 544 -19.06 27.57 -4.02
N ASP A 545 -19.29 28.31 -5.09
CA ASP A 545 -18.32 28.62 -6.15
C ASP A 545 -17.11 29.45 -5.68
N ASP A 546 -17.27 30.26 -4.65
CA ASP A 546 -16.16 30.95 -3.97
C ASP A 546 -16.41 30.97 -2.45
N PRO A 547 -15.78 30.05 -1.70
CA PRO A 547 -15.93 29.93 -0.24
C PRO A 547 -15.52 31.17 0.56
N ASP A 548 -14.74 32.10 0.00
CA ASP A 548 -14.30 33.30 0.71
C ASP A 548 -15.26 34.48 0.56
N ARG A 549 -16.40 34.30 -0.14
CA ARG A 549 -17.45 35.32 -0.23
C ARG A 549 -18.11 35.59 1.13
N PRO A 550 -18.47 36.86 1.41
CA PRO A 550 -19.34 37.20 2.54
C PRO A 550 -20.63 36.37 2.53
N SER A 551 -21.16 36.05 3.70
CA SER A 551 -22.39 35.26 3.81
C SER A 551 -23.60 35.89 3.11
N GLU A 552 -23.64 37.23 2.98
CA GLU A 552 -24.70 37.93 2.24
C GLU A 552 -24.64 37.72 0.71
N ASP A 553 -23.46 37.38 0.17
CA ASP A 553 -23.22 37.22 -1.27
C ASP A 553 -23.37 35.75 -1.73
N VAL A 554 -23.56 34.81 -0.80
CA VAL A 554 -23.85 33.40 -1.08
C VAL A 554 -25.35 33.18 -1.02
N SER A 555 -25.93 32.62 -2.08
CA SER A 555 -27.39 32.44 -2.14
C SER A 555 -27.88 31.45 -1.09
N GLN A 556 -29.13 31.62 -0.64
CA GLN A 556 -29.74 30.72 0.34
C GLN A 556 -29.80 29.27 -0.18
N ASP A 557 -29.99 29.07 -1.49
CA ASP A 557 -30.00 27.75 -2.12
C ASP A 557 -28.62 27.09 -2.08
N GLN A 558 -27.53 27.83 -2.33
CA GLN A 558 -26.15 27.34 -2.18
C GLN A 558 -25.85 26.94 -0.74
N ILE A 559 -26.27 27.75 0.23
CA ILE A 559 -26.12 27.44 1.67
C ILE A 559 -26.89 26.15 2.04
N LEU A 560 -28.13 26.00 1.55
CA LEU A 560 -28.94 24.82 1.83
C LEU A 560 -28.35 23.56 1.18
N ALA A 561 -27.89 23.65 -0.07
CA ALA A 561 -27.20 22.56 -0.75
C ALA A 561 -25.94 22.14 0.00
N PHE A 562 -25.14 23.11 0.44
CA PHE A 562 -23.94 22.87 1.24
C PHE A 562 -24.25 22.14 2.55
N LEU A 563 -25.20 22.65 3.33
CA LEU A 563 -25.56 22.07 4.63
C LEU A 563 -26.23 20.69 4.50
N ASP A 564 -26.97 20.45 3.41
CA ASP A 564 -27.50 19.12 3.10
C ASP A 564 -26.37 18.10 2.92
N GLN A 565 -25.36 18.44 2.11
CA GLN A 565 -24.17 17.60 1.92
C GLN A 565 -23.41 17.38 3.25
N VAL A 566 -23.19 18.43 4.04
CA VAL A 566 -22.55 18.31 5.38
C VAL A 566 -23.34 17.38 6.30
N SER A 567 -24.68 17.43 6.27
CA SER A 567 -25.54 16.62 7.14
C SER A 567 -25.44 15.11 6.87
N GLN A 568 -25.01 14.75 5.65
CA GLN A 568 -24.87 13.39 5.15
C GLN A 568 -23.40 12.92 5.10
N HIS A 569 -22.43 13.82 5.25
CA HIS A 569 -21.01 13.53 5.09
C HIS A 569 -20.51 12.53 6.15
N PRO A 570 -19.82 11.42 5.78
CA PRO A 570 -19.37 10.41 6.74
C PRO A 570 -18.43 10.98 7.81
N ASP A 571 -17.50 11.84 7.41
CA ASP A 571 -16.48 12.43 8.30
C ASP A 571 -16.94 13.66 9.08
N ALA A 572 -18.19 14.12 8.91
CA ALA A 572 -18.74 15.18 9.76
C ALA A 572 -19.13 14.63 11.14
N SER A 573 -18.81 15.39 12.19
CA SER A 573 -19.14 15.07 13.58
C SER A 573 -20.65 15.00 13.79
N LYS A 574 -21.06 14.30 14.85
CA LYS A 574 -22.46 14.22 15.26
C LYS A 574 -23.03 15.61 15.57
N VAL A 575 -22.21 16.49 16.16
CA VAL A 575 -22.61 17.86 16.52
C VAL A 575 -22.84 18.70 15.27
N LEU A 576 -21.93 18.64 14.29
CA LEU A 576 -22.08 19.37 13.02
C LEU A 576 -23.27 18.85 12.21
N LYS A 577 -23.46 17.53 12.12
CA LYS A 577 -24.64 16.91 11.47
C LYS A 577 -25.95 17.38 12.11
N ALA A 578 -26.02 17.39 13.44
CA ALA A 578 -27.20 17.85 14.16
C ALA A 578 -27.48 19.33 13.90
N ARG A 579 -26.42 20.18 13.87
CA ARG A 579 -26.56 21.61 13.57
C ARG A 579 -27.04 21.87 12.15
N ALA A 580 -26.48 21.16 11.17
CA ALA A 580 -26.89 21.26 9.78
C ALA A 580 -28.38 20.87 9.60
N LYS A 581 -28.81 19.73 10.18
CA LYS A 581 -30.21 19.29 10.14
C LYS A 581 -31.16 20.29 10.78
N ALA A 582 -30.81 20.83 11.96
CA ALA A 582 -31.63 21.83 12.62
C ALA A 582 -31.83 23.09 11.76
N TYR A 583 -30.79 23.51 11.01
CA TYR A 583 -30.90 24.63 10.08
C TYR A 583 -31.79 24.31 8.86
N LEU A 584 -31.63 23.11 8.29
CA LEU A 584 -32.45 22.63 7.16
C LEU A 584 -33.94 22.54 7.56
N ASP A 585 -34.25 21.96 8.72
CA ASP A 585 -35.62 21.82 9.24
C ASP A 585 -36.27 23.18 9.54
N ALA A 586 -35.51 24.09 10.17
CA ALA A 586 -35.98 25.45 10.45
C ALA A 586 -36.27 26.25 9.16
N THR A 587 -35.58 25.92 8.06
CA THR A 587 -35.79 26.57 6.76
C THR A 587 -36.91 25.92 5.96
N ALA A 588 -37.08 24.59 6.04
CA ALA A 588 -38.19 23.85 5.44
C ALA A 588 -39.56 24.23 6.04
N GLY A 589 -39.58 24.70 7.30
CA GLY A 589 -40.78 25.17 8.00
C GLY A 589 -41.37 26.51 7.53
N LYS A 590 -40.83 27.16 6.48
CA LYS A 590 -41.41 28.41 5.92
C LYS A 590 -42.14 28.15 4.58
N PRO A 591 -43.48 28.23 4.54
CA PRO A 591 -44.23 28.08 3.30
C PRO A 591 -44.24 29.40 2.51
N THR A 592 -43.38 29.57 1.52
CA THR A 592 -43.56 30.60 0.48
C THR A 592 -44.18 29.98 -0.76
N ARG A 593 -45.51 29.99 -0.75
CA ARG A 593 -46.38 29.73 -1.89
C ARG A 593 -46.27 30.89 -2.89
N ALA A 594 -45.71 30.64 -4.07
CA ALA A 594 -45.96 31.45 -5.26
C ALA A 594 -46.63 30.59 -6.34
N LYS A 595 -47.78 31.08 -6.81
CA LYS A 595 -48.75 30.43 -7.69
C LYS A 595 -48.15 30.11 -9.08
N ARG A 596 -48.31 28.85 -9.53
CA ARG A 596 -48.44 28.53 -10.97
C ARG A 596 -49.88 28.83 -11.42
N PRO A 597 -50.09 29.56 -12.52
CA PRO A 597 -51.33 29.47 -13.30
C PRO A 597 -51.25 28.27 -14.25
N ALA A 598 -52.42 27.72 -14.56
CA ALA A 598 -52.62 26.50 -15.33
C ALA A 598 -52.71 26.74 -16.85
N THR A 599 -52.49 25.62 -17.57
CA THR A 599 -52.99 25.23 -18.90
C THR A 599 -52.51 26.00 -20.14
N GLU A 600 -51.83 25.29 -21.05
CA GLU A 600 -52.42 24.62 -22.23
C GLU A 600 -51.37 23.75 -22.94
N THR A 601 -51.78 22.56 -23.39
CA THR A 601 -51.00 21.69 -24.30
C THR A 601 -51.62 21.81 -25.69
N PRO A 602 -50.82 22.07 -26.74
CA PRO A 602 -50.83 21.16 -27.91
C PRO A 602 -49.47 21.10 -28.65
N PRO A 603 -49.34 20.33 -29.75
CA PRO A 603 -49.01 18.91 -29.80
C PRO A 603 -47.56 18.63 -30.26
N ALA A 604 -47.19 17.35 -30.17
CA ALA A 604 -45.88 16.79 -30.48
C ALA A 604 -45.25 17.29 -31.79
N LYS A 605 -43.96 17.69 -31.69
CA LYS A 605 -42.98 17.49 -32.74
C LYS A 605 -41.77 16.77 -32.16
N THR A 606 -41.53 15.61 -32.74
CA THR A 606 -40.37 14.75 -32.57
C THR A 606 -39.08 15.49 -32.92
N ASP A 607 -38.13 15.54 -31.99
CA ASP A 607 -36.76 15.18 -32.31
C ASP A 607 -35.99 14.70 -31.08
N LYS A 608 -35.20 13.65 -31.31
CA LYS A 608 -34.46 12.88 -30.31
C LYS A 608 -33.22 13.66 -29.85
N THR A 609 -33.03 13.76 -28.54
CA THR A 609 -31.83 13.34 -27.76
C THR A 609 -31.88 13.98 -26.38
N ALA A 610 -32.48 13.27 -25.42
CA ALA A 610 -32.41 13.63 -24.01
C ALA A 610 -31.01 13.31 -23.47
N ALA A 611 -30.35 14.29 -22.85
CA ALA A 611 -29.18 14.03 -22.03
C ALA A 611 -29.61 13.18 -20.80
N PRO A 612 -28.91 12.09 -20.47
CA PRO A 612 -29.34 11.18 -19.41
C PRO A 612 -29.13 11.82 -18.03
N ALA A 613 -30.12 11.66 -17.15
CA ALA A 613 -30.03 12.02 -15.74
C ALA A 613 -28.80 11.34 -15.09
N SER A 614 -28.01 12.08 -14.33
CA SER A 614 -26.94 11.54 -13.48
C SER A 614 -27.60 10.67 -12.39
N VAL A 615 -27.53 9.35 -12.60
CA VAL A 615 -27.99 8.34 -11.66
C VAL A 615 -26.86 8.09 -10.67
N PHE A 616 -27.10 8.31 -9.38
CA PHE A 616 -26.17 7.90 -8.31
C PHE A 616 -25.80 6.42 -8.49
N GLN A 617 -24.52 6.14 -8.70
CA GLN A 617 -23.98 4.79 -8.73
C GLN A 617 -23.18 4.58 -7.44
N PRO A 618 -23.64 3.75 -6.49
CA PRO A 618 -22.86 3.46 -5.30
C PRO A 618 -21.50 2.85 -5.71
N PRO A 619 -20.39 3.15 -4.99
CA PRO A 619 -19.11 2.54 -5.27
C PRO A 619 -19.24 1.03 -5.14
N SER A 620 -18.59 0.29 -6.05
CA SER A 620 -18.55 -1.17 -5.96
C SER A 620 -17.93 -1.56 -4.63
N PRO A 621 -18.58 -2.42 -3.81
CA PRO A 621 -18.04 -2.82 -2.53
C PRO A 621 -16.70 -3.55 -2.75
N PRO A 622 -15.72 -3.48 -1.82
CA PRO A 622 -14.40 -4.08 -2.02
C PRO A 622 -14.42 -5.61 -1.96
N PHE A 623 -15.45 -6.19 -1.36
CA PHE A 623 -15.61 -7.63 -1.19
C PHE A 623 -17.06 -8.05 -1.37
N ARG A 624 -17.27 -9.28 -1.85
CA ARG A 624 -18.52 -10.01 -1.66
C ARG A 624 -18.36 -11.03 -0.54
N THR A 625 -19.45 -11.27 0.18
CA THR A 625 -19.56 -12.26 1.25
C THR A 625 -20.36 -13.45 0.75
N LEU A 626 -19.84 -14.66 0.90
CA LEU A 626 -20.54 -15.89 0.52
C LEU A 626 -20.46 -16.91 1.65
N ARG A 627 -21.61 -17.51 1.99
CA ARG A 627 -21.70 -18.63 2.92
C ARG A 627 -21.17 -19.91 2.28
N ALA A 628 -20.42 -20.68 3.05
CA ALA A 628 -19.81 -21.93 2.65
C ALA A 628 -19.82 -22.93 3.82
N TYR A 629 -19.68 -24.22 3.52
CA TYR A 629 -19.40 -25.21 4.56
C TYR A 629 -17.94 -25.08 5.01
N ALA A 630 -17.74 -24.88 6.32
CA ALA A 630 -16.42 -24.85 6.95
C ALA A 630 -15.90 -26.26 7.29
N VAL A 631 -16.81 -27.21 7.37
CA VAL A 631 -16.59 -28.61 7.75
C VAL A 631 -17.52 -29.50 6.92
N ASP A 632 -17.39 -30.82 7.04
CA ASP A 632 -18.30 -31.73 6.36
C ASP A 632 -19.80 -31.46 6.66
N PRO A 633 -20.70 -31.46 5.65
CA PRO A 633 -22.12 -31.23 5.85
C PRO A 633 -22.78 -32.15 6.89
N SER A 634 -22.33 -33.39 7.06
CA SER A 634 -22.88 -34.31 8.08
C SER A 634 -22.80 -33.75 9.50
N LEU A 635 -21.79 -32.91 9.79
CA LEU A 635 -21.60 -32.28 11.10
C LEU A 635 -22.59 -31.14 11.38
N THR A 636 -23.36 -30.69 10.39
CA THR A 636 -24.46 -29.73 10.61
C THR A 636 -25.60 -30.33 11.44
N THR A 637 -25.71 -31.66 11.47
CA THR A 637 -26.80 -32.38 12.15
C THR A 637 -26.54 -32.64 13.64
N SER A 638 -25.34 -32.30 14.14
CA SER A 638 -24.98 -32.37 15.56
C SER A 638 -25.10 -31.00 16.20
N LEU A 639 -25.80 -30.92 17.34
CA LEU A 639 -26.01 -29.68 18.10
C LEU A 639 -24.69 -29.02 18.53
N GLU A 640 -23.63 -29.80 18.77
CA GLU A 640 -22.32 -29.30 19.18
C GLU A 640 -21.54 -28.63 18.04
N THR A 641 -21.89 -28.94 16.78
CA THR A 641 -21.14 -28.49 15.60
C THR A 641 -21.98 -27.65 14.62
N ALA A 642 -23.31 -27.61 14.78
CA ALA A 642 -24.22 -26.85 13.93
C ALA A 642 -23.90 -25.33 13.88
N GLY A 643 -23.41 -24.76 14.98
CA GLY A 643 -23.06 -23.34 15.05
C GLY A 643 -21.72 -22.96 14.37
N ILE A 644 -20.92 -23.95 13.96
CA ILE A 644 -19.58 -23.77 13.40
C ILE A 644 -19.35 -24.54 12.10
N SER A 645 -20.38 -25.21 11.59
CA SER A 645 -20.31 -25.95 10.34
C SER A 645 -20.33 -25.05 9.11
N GLU A 646 -20.70 -23.80 9.29
CA GLU A 646 -20.82 -22.78 8.25
C GLU A 646 -19.84 -21.65 8.49
N VAL A 647 -19.32 -21.07 7.42
CA VAL A 647 -18.44 -19.89 7.45
C VAL A 647 -18.87 -18.90 6.38
N THR A 648 -18.67 -17.60 6.65
CA THR A 648 -18.88 -16.54 5.66
C THR A 648 -17.54 -16.06 5.13
N LEU A 649 -17.26 -16.33 3.86
CA LEU A 649 -16.00 -16.01 3.21
C LEU A 649 -16.04 -14.60 2.60
N LYS A 650 -14.99 -13.80 2.86
CA LYS A 650 -14.79 -12.46 2.26
C LYS A 650 -13.93 -12.57 0.99
N LEU A 651 -14.58 -12.55 -0.17
CA LEU A 651 -13.96 -12.68 -1.48
C LEU A 651 -13.81 -11.31 -2.16
N PRO A 652 -12.77 -11.07 -2.97
CA PRO A 652 -12.66 -9.84 -3.76
C PRO A 652 -13.92 -9.61 -4.59
N TRP A 653 -14.36 -8.36 -4.67
CA TRP A 653 -15.50 -8.04 -5.52
C TRP A 653 -15.12 -8.08 -7.00
N GLU A 654 -15.95 -8.77 -7.78
CA GLU A 654 -15.94 -8.79 -9.23
C GLU A 654 -17.38 -8.94 -9.72
N THR A 655 -17.73 -8.46 -10.90
CA THR A 655 -19.06 -8.70 -11.48
C THR A 655 -19.13 -10.13 -12.01
N LEU A 656 -20.18 -10.87 -11.65
CA LEU A 656 -20.32 -12.28 -12.00
C LEU A 656 -21.50 -12.50 -12.96
N GLN A 657 -21.32 -13.42 -13.92
CA GLN A 657 -22.46 -13.97 -14.67
C GLN A 657 -22.98 -15.24 -13.97
N PRO A 658 -24.25 -15.64 -14.20
CA PRO A 658 -24.80 -16.85 -13.63
C PRO A 658 -23.97 -18.10 -13.95
N GLY A 659 -23.82 -19.00 -12.96
CA GLY A 659 -22.93 -20.16 -13.05
C GLY A 659 -21.51 -19.72 -12.70
N PRO A 660 -21.36 -19.11 -11.51
CA PRO A 660 -20.58 -17.90 -11.25
C PRO A 660 -19.34 -17.81 -12.14
N ILE A 661 -19.44 -16.95 -13.14
CA ILE A 661 -18.40 -16.73 -14.15
C ILE A 661 -17.72 -15.41 -13.82
N GLY A 662 -16.46 -15.49 -13.36
CA GLY A 662 -15.63 -14.34 -12.99
C GLY A 662 -14.36 -14.21 -13.85
N GLU A 663 -13.36 -13.51 -13.32
CA GLU A 663 -12.03 -13.34 -13.89
C GLU A 663 -11.25 -14.66 -13.91
N TYR A 664 -11.37 -15.46 -12.84
CA TYR A 664 -10.58 -16.67 -12.64
C TYR A 664 -11.30 -17.98 -12.96
N LEU A 665 -12.61 -18.01 -12.73
CA LEU A 665 -13.39 -19.23 -12.63
C LEU A 665 -14.64 -19.17 -13.52
N GLU A 666 -15.04 -20.32 -14.01
CA GLU A 666 -16.31 -20.56 -14.70
C GLU A 666 -16.92 -21.83 -14.09
N VAL A 667 -18.05 -21.71 -13.39
CA VAL A 667 -18.71 -22.88 -12.79
C VAL A 667 -19.80 -23.38 -13.72
N VAL A 668 -19.58 -24.55 -14.30
CA VAL A 668 -20.50 -25.16 -15.27
C VAL A 668 -21.07 -26.44 -14.66
N ASP A 669 -22.35 -26.39 -14.30
CA ASP A 669 -22.98 -27.50 -13.59
C ASP A 669 -23.77 -28.44 -14.51
N VAL A 670 -23.01 -29.28 -15.22
CA VAL A 670 -23.54 -30.38 -16.03
C VAL A 670 -23.33 -31.68 -15.24
N ASP A 671 -24.36 -32.53 -15.22
CA ASP A 671 -24.32 -33.92 -14.73
C ASP A 671 -24.50 -34.88 -15.90
N PRO A 672 -23.41 -35.21 -16.63
CA PRO A 672 -23.47 -36.14 -17.75
C PRO A 672 -24.06 -37.51 -17.37
N PRO A 673 -23.73 -38.12 -16.21
CA PRO A 673 -24.36 -39.38 -15.78
C PRO A 673 -25.89 -39.34 -15.70
N SER A 674 -26.48 -38.19 -15.34
CA SER A 674 -27.93 -38.01 -15.28
C SER A 674 -28.51 -37.33 -16.53
N GLY A 675 -27.69 -36.92 -17.49
CA GLY A 675 -28.10 -36.14 -18.65
C GLY A 675 -28.72 -34.78 -18.30
N CYS A 676 -28.31 -34.19 -17.17
CA CYS A 676 -28.93 -32.99 -16.60
C CYS A 676 -27.99 -31.79 -16.67
N PHE A 677 -28.55 -30.60 -16.87
CA PHE A 677 -27.88 -29.31 -16.71
C PHE A 677 -28.59 -28.57 -15.59
N TYR A 678 -27.90 -28.34 -14.47
CA TYR A 678 -28.49 -27.65 -13.33
C TYR A 678 -28.54 -26.14 -13.59
N GLU A 679 -29.58 -25.48 -13.07
CA GLU A 679 -29.75 -24.04 -13.25
C GLU A 679 -28.55 -23.28 -12.64
N PRO A 680 -27.94 -22.34 -13.38
CA PRO A 680 -26.81 -21.57 -12.90
C PRO A 680 -27.22 -20.61 -11.77
N VAL A 681 -26.46 -20.58 -10.67
CA VAL A 681 -26.68 -19.61 -9.59
C VAL A 681 -26.22 -18.21 -10.02
N ASP A 682 -27.07 -17.21 -9.82
CA ASP A 682 -26.75 -15.80 -10.04
C ASP A 682 -26.36 -15.12 -8.73
N LEU A 683 -25.05 -15.08 -8.44
CA LEU A 683 -24.53 -14.48 -7.21
C LEU A 683 -24.59 -12.93 -7.21
N ASP A 684 -24.96 -12.30 -8.32
CA ASP A 684 -25.19 -10.85 -8.41
C ASP A 684 -26.68 -10.49 -8.24
N ALA A 685 -27.54 -11.51 -8.08
CA ALA A 685 -28.94 -11.29 -7.75
C ALA A 685 -29.07 -10.50 -6.43
N PRO A 686 -29.84 -9.39 -6.39
CA PRO A 686 -29.94 -8.53 -5.22
C PRO A 686 -30.33 -9.25 -3.93
N ALA A 687 -31.18 -10.29 -4.03
CA ALA A 687 -31.60 -11.09 -2.89
C ALA A 687 -30.45 -11.92 -2.27
N LEU A 688 -29.51 -12.41 -3.10
CA LEU A 688 -28.34 -13.15 -2.63
C LEU A 688 -27.26 -12.20 -2.10
N LEU A 689 -27.05 -11.05 -2.76
CA LEU A 689 -26.13 -10.02 -2.26
C LEU A 689 -26.51 -9.51 -0.86
N ALA A 690 -27.81 -9.38 -0.58
CA ALA A 690 -28.31 -8.95 0.73
C ALA A 690 -28.24 -10.03 1.83
N GLN A 691 -27.91 -11.29 1.49
CA GLN A 691 -27.94 -12.44 2.40
C GLN A 691 -26.62 -13.22 2.45
N ASP A 692 -25.53 -12.63 1.97
CA ASP A 692 -24.21 -13.28 1.91
C ASP A 692 -24.26 -14.60 1.10
N GLY A 693 -24.99 -14.61 -0.02
CA GLY A 693 -25.20 -15.78 -0.87
C GLY A 693 -26.32 -16.73 -0.39
N LEU A 694 -26.40 -17.91 -0.99
CA LEU A 694 -27.30 -18.98 -0.59
C LEU A 694 -26.91 -19.58 0.76
N PRO A 695 -27.88 -19.99 1.60
CA PRO A 695 -27.59 -20.77 2.80
C PRO A 695 -27.01 -22.14 2.41
N PRO A 696 -26.08 -22.70 3.22
CA PRO A 696 -25.55 -24.03 2.97
C PRO A 696 -26.60 -25.12 2.87
N SER A 697 -26.51 -25.94 1.83
CA SER A 697 -27.49 -26.99 1.54
C SER A 697 -26.90 -28.14 0.72
N GLU A 698 -27.06 -29.37 1.21
CA GLU A 698 -26.69 -30.61 0.50
C GLU A 698 -27.61 -30.95 -0.69
N GLY A 699 -28.82 -30.37 -0.71
CA GLY A 699 -29.83 -30.67 -1.72
C GLY A 699 -29.96 -29.65 -2.85
N SER A 700 -29.16 -28.57 -2.83
CA SER A 700 -29.29 -27.45 -3.78
C SER A 700 -28.08 -27.39 -4.71
N PRO A 701 -28.23 -27.75 -5.99
CA PRO A 701 -27.16 -27.62 -6.98
C PRO A 701 -26.61 -26.19 -7.09
N GLN A 702 -27.48 -25.17 -6.95
CA GLN A 702 -27.06 -23.77 -6.93
C GLN A 702 -26.11 -23.46 -5.76
N PHE A 703 -26.34 -24.02 -4.58
CA PHE A 703 -25.39 -23.90 -3.47
C PHE A 703 -24.09 -24.66 -3.75
N HIS A 704 -24.13 -25.82 -4.41
CA HIS A 704 -22.91 -26.56 -4.78
C HIS A 704 -22.02 -25.70 -5.70
N GLN A 705 -22.62 -24.98 -6.64
CA GLN A 705 -21.92 -24.02 -7.48
C GLN A 705 -21.29 -22.87 -6.67
N GLN A 706 -22.04 -22.30 -5.72
CA GLN A 706 -21.53 -21.26 -4.80
C GLN A 706 -20.35 -21.78 -3.97
N MET A 707 -20.46 -22.98 -3.41
CA MET A 707 -19.43 -23.60 -2.57
C MET A 707 -18.12 -23.75 -3.34
N VAL A 708 -18.17 -24.33 -4.54
CA VAL A 708 -17.01 -24.51 -5.41
C VAL A 708 -16.37 -23.16 -5.76
N TYR A 709 -17.15 -22.18 -6.22
CA TYR A 709 -16.64 -20.86 -6.56
C TYR A 709 -15.98 -20.17 -5.35
N SER A 710 -16.61 -20.26 -4.18
CA SER A 710 -16.16 -19.54 -2.98
C SER A 710 -14.81 -20.05 -2.48
N VAL A 711 -14.63 -21.38 -2.39
CA VAL A 711 -13.38 -21.98 -1.90
C VAL A 711 -12.25 -21.86 -2.94
N CYS A 712 -12.55 -22.01 -4.23
CA CYS A 712 -11.57 -21.77 -5.29
C CYS A 712 -11.05 -20.32 -5.23
N SER A 713 -11.96 -19.34 -5.13
CA SER A 713 -11.62 -17.91 -5.06
C SER A 713 -10.78 -17.56 -3.84
N LEU A 714 -11.10 -18.14 -2.67
CA LEU A 714 -10.30 -17.99 -1.46
C LEU A 714 -8.88 -18.53 -1.66
N THR A 715 -8.74 -19.71 -2.28
CA THR A 715 -7.44 -20.33 -2.55
C THR A 715 -6.59 -19.48 -3.48
N ILE A 716 -7.17 -18.98 -4.57
CA ILE A 716 -6.49 -18.06 -5.48
C ILE A 716 -6.01 -16.81 -4.75
N LYS A 717 -6.86 -16.18 -3.92
CA LYS A 717 -6.52 -15.00 -3.14
C LYS A 717 -5.30 -15.22 -2.24
N HIS A 718 -5.20 -16.38 -1.59
CA HIS A 718 -4.02 -16.72 -0.77
C HIS A 718 -2.75 -16.85 -1.61
N PHE A 719 -2.84 -17.42 -2.82
CA PHE A 719 -1.71 -17.50 -3.73
C PHE A 719 -1.23 -16.12 -4.20
N GLU A 720 -2.14 -15.27 -4.65
CA GLU A 720 -1.76 -13.92 -5.11
C GLU A 720 -1.10 -13.10 -4.00
N ARG A 721 -1.67 -13.18 -2.79
CA ARG A 721 -1.11 -12.51 -1.61
C ARG A 721 0.31 -12.98 -1.29
N ALA A 722 0.56 -14.29 -1.35
CA ALA A 722 1.87 -14.85 -1.02
C ALA A 722 2.91 -14.63 -2.12
N LEU A 723 2.50 -14.69 -3.38
CA LEU A 723 3.40 -14.56 -4.53
C LEU A 723 3.68 -13.09 -4.88
N GLY A 724 2.79 -12.16 -4.55
CA GLY A 724 2.90 -10.74 -4.92
C GLY A 724 2.67 -10.49 -6.41
N ARG A 725 1.84 -11.33 -7.05
CA ARG A 725 1.48 -11.24 -8.48
C ARG A 725 0.20 -12.02 -8.79
N LYS A 726 -0.44 -11.68 -9.90
CA LYS A 726 -1.56 -12.43 -10.45
C LYS A 726 -1.15 -13.86 -10.86
N SER A 727 -2.06 -14.81 -10.66
CA SER A 727 -1.86 -16.22 -11.03
C SER A 727 -2.36 -16.49 -12.46
N LEU A 728 -1.58 -17.24 -13.24
CA LEU A 728 -1.95 -17.67 -14.59
C LEU A 728 -2.21 -19.17 -14.61
N TRP A 729 -3.24 -19.58 -15.33
CA TRP A 729 -3.50 -20.99 -15.59
C TRP A 729 -2.50 -21.53 -16.60
N ARG A 730 -2.41 -22.87 -16.66
CA ARG A 730 -1.69 -23.54 -17.73
C ARG A 730 -2.20 -23.04 -19.10
N PRO A 731 -1.29 -22.73 -20.05
CA PRO A 731 -1.69 -22.40 -21.41
C PRO A 731 -2.52 -23.54 -22.02
N GLY A 732 -3.55 -23.19 -22.77
CA GLY A 732 -4.46 -24.14 -23.39
C GLY A 732 -3.74 -25.00 -24.43
N PRO A 733 -4.39 -26.09 -24.89
CA PRO A 733 -3.81 -26.90 -25.96
C PRO A 733 -3.51 -26.03 -27.19
N PRO A 734 -2.40 -26.29 -27.89
CA PRO A 734 -2.06 -25.59 -29.12
C PRO A 734 -3.17 -25.80 -30.16
N ALA A 735 -3.37 -24.80 -31.03
CA ALA A 735 -4.31 -24.91 -32.14
C ALA A 735 -4.00 -26.14 -33.01
N GLU A 736 -5.03 -26.74 -33.61
CA GLU A 736 -4.87 -27.91 -34.48
C GLU A 736 -3.87 -27.59 -35.61
N GLY A 737 -2.86 -28.45 -35.78
CA GLY A 737 -1.76 -28.26 -36.73
C GLY A 737 -0.61 -27.34 -36.27
N ALA A 738 -0.73 -26.66 -35.12
CA ALA A 738 0.37 -25.89 -34.54
C ALA A 738 1.40 -26.79 -33.83
N HIS A 739 2.63 -26.30 -33.69
CA HIS A 739 3.69 -27.02 -32.97
C HIS A 739 3.26 -27.30 -31.52
N ARG A 740 3.48 -28.52 -31.03
CA ARG A 740 3.00 -28.98 -29.69
C ARG A 740 3.49 -28.11 -28.53
N LYS A 741 4.67 -27.49 -28.65
CA LYS A 741 5.24 -26.55 -27.67
C LYS A 741 4.68 -25.12 -27.77
N ASN A 742 3.74 -24.85 -28.68
CA ASN A 742 3.15 -23.53 -28.81
C ASN A 742 2.21 -23.25 -27.63
N ASP A 743 2.66 -22.36 -26.75
CA ASP A 743 1.94 -21.93 -25.56
C ASP A 743 1.21 -20.59 -25.75
N ALA A 744 0.81 -20.24 -26.99
CA ALA A 744 0.11 -18.99 -27.29
C ALA A 744 -1.29 -18.89 -26.69
N HIS A 745 -1.90 -20.02 -26.35
CA HIS A 745 -3.30 -20.09 -25.97
C HIS A 745 -3.46 -19.67 -24.50
N PHE A 746 -3.88 -18.44 -24.27
CA PHE A 746 -4.27 -17.97 -22.94
C PHE A 746 -5.57 -18.65 -22.48
N VAL A 747 -5.57 -19.23 -21.29
CA VAL A 747 -6.79 -19.78 -20.66
C VAL A 747 -7.29 -18.74 -19.66
N PRO A 748 -8.42 -18.07 -19.94
CA PRO A 748 -8.94 -17.05 -19.04
C PRO A 748 -9.43 -17.64 -17.72
N ARG A 749 -10.15 -18.77 -17.78
CA ARG A 749 -10.86 -19.32 -16.62
C ARG A 749 -10.57 -20.81 -16.45
N LEU A 750 -10.39 -21.21 -15.19
CA LEU A 750 -10.42 -22.61 -14.78
C LEU A 750 -11.90 -23.01 -14.69
N ARG A 751 -12.28 -24.05 -15.43
CA ARG A 751 -13.66 -24.55 -15.37
C ARG A 751 -13.84 -25.46 -14.17
N ALA A 752 -14.93 -25.31 -13.44
CA ALA A 752 -15.26 -26.21 -12.34
C ALA A 752 -16.63 -26.86 -12.57
N TYR A 753 -16.68 -28.18 -12.43
CA TYR A 753 -17.87 -28.99 -12.69
C TYR A 753 -18.30 -29.71 -11.40
N PRO A 754 -19.25 -29.16 -10.63
CA PRO A 754 -19.68 -29.71 -9.35
C PRO A 754 -20.22 -31.15 -9.42
N HIS A 755 -20.82 -31.54 -10.55
CA HIS A 755 -21.43 -32.85 -10.76
C HIS A 755 -20.86 -33.61 -11.97
N ALA A 756 -19.56 -33.49 -12.21
CA ALA A 756 -18.90 -34.01 -13.41
C ALA A 756 -19.01 -35.53 -13.61
N LEU A 757 -18.99 -36.31 -12.51
CA LEU A 757 -18.89 -37.77 -12.56
C LEU A 757 -19.65 -38.46 -11.41
N ARG A 758 -20.14 -39.66 -11.67
CA ARG A 758 -20.78 -40.52 -10.65
C ARG A 758 -19.79 -41.52 -10.07
N GLU A 759 -18.73 -41.00 -9.46
CA GLU A 759 -17.66 -41.78 -8.84
C GLU A 759 -17.24 -41.09 -7.52
N ALA A 760 -16.71 -41.87 -6.57
CA ALA A 760 -16.13 -41.38 -5.33
C ALA A 760 -14.73 -40.77 -5.54
N ASN A 761 -14.64 -39.79 -6.44
CA ASN A 761 -13.40 -39.15 -6.85
C ASN A 761 -13.64 -37.67 -7.18
N ALA A 762 -12.61 -36.85 -7.04
CA ALA A 762 -12.54 -35.48 -7.54
C ALA A 762 -11.10 -35.23 -8.00
N TYR A 763 -10.89 -34.54 -9.11
CA TYR A 763 -9.55 -34.29 -9.62
C TYR A 763 -9.46 -33.05 -10.51
N TYR A 764 -8.29 -32.40 -10.50
CA TYR A 764 -7.88 -31.48 -11.56
C TYR A 764 -7.48 -32.22 -12.84
N SER A 765 -7.99 -31.77 -13.98
CA SER A 765 -7.67 -32.26 -15.31
C SER A 765 -6.77 -31.26 -16.06
N PRO A 766 -5.47 -31.55 -16.26
CA PRO A 766 -4.57 -30.66 -16.99
C PRO A 766 -4.92 -30.50 -18.47
N SER A 767 -5.49 -31.54 -19.10
CA SER A 767 -5.86 -31.54 -20.51
C SER A 767 -7.06 -30.62 -20.78
N LYS A 768 -8.01 -30.58 -19.85
CA LYS A 768 -9.21 -29.73 -19.92
C LYS A 768 -9.03 -28.37 -19.25
N VAL A 769 -7.98 -28.23 -18.43
CA VAL A 769 -7.80 -27.12 -17.48
C VAL A 769 -9.10 -26.93 -16.69
N ALA A 770 -9.50 -28.00 -15.99
CA ALA A 770 -10.79 -28.06 -15.30
C ALA A 770 -10.75 -28.88 -14.00
N LEU A 771 -11.59 -28.51 -13.03
CA LEU A 771 -11.86 -29.28 -11.82
C LEU A 771 -13.10 -30.14 -12.03
N LEU A 772 -12.98 -31.44 -11.79
CA LEU A 772 -14.06 -32.40 -11.96
C LEU A 772 -14.41 -33.02 -10.61
N PHE A 773 -15.60 -32.70 -10.10
CA PHE A 773 -16.08 -33.21 -8.81
C PHE A 773 -17.07 -34.35 -9.03
N GLY A 774 -16.88 -35.43 -8.28
CA GLY A 774 -17.75 -36.59 -8.29
C GLY A 774 -18.78 -36.61 -7.18
N TYR A 775 -19.81 -37.44 -7.37
CA TYR A 775 -20.78 -37.77 -6.35
C TYR A 775 -21.09 -39.27 -6.33
N PHE A 776 -21.43 -39.80 -5.16
CA PHE A 776 -21.66 -41.22 -4.94
C PHE A 776 -22.65 -41.43 -3.79
N ASN A 777 -23.08 -42.67 -3.56
CA ASN A 777 -23.98 -42.98 -2.46
C ASN A 777 -23.20 -43.43 -1.22
N ALA A 778 -23.61 -42.96 -0.04
CA ALA A 778 -23.13 -43.43 1.24
C ALA A 778 -23.37 -44.96 1.37
N SER A 779 -22.46 -45.64 2.07
CA SER A 779 -22.61 -47.08 2.34
C SER A 779 -23.91 -47.36 3.10
N ARG A 780 -24.65 -48.40 2.67
CA ARG A 780 -25.86 -48.84 3.37
C ARG A 780 -25.55 -49.58 4.67
N ASP A 781 -24.39 -50.23 4.73
CA ASP A 781 -23.99 -51.07 5.87
C ASP A 781 -23.20 -50.28 6.92
N ARG A 782 -22.49 -49.23 6.51
CA ARG A 782 -21.72 -48.34 7.39
C ARG A 782 -21.85 -46.87 6.93
N PRO A 783 -22.99 -46.22 7.17
CA PRO A 783 -23.26 -44.87 6.67
C PRO A 783 -22.43 -43.77 7.33
N GLY A 784 -21.84 -44.04 8.51
CA GLY A 784 -21.27 -42.98 9.35
C GLY A 784 -22.36 -42.03 9.83
N ASP A 785 -22.09 -40.73 9.77
CA ASP A 785 -23.05 -39.66 10.09
C ASP A 785 -23.95 -39.27 8.91
N TYR A 786 -23.83 -39.97 7.77
CA TYR A 786 -24.65 -39.73 6.58
C TYR A 786 -25.90 -40.61 6.57
N LEU A 787 -26.91 -40.20 5.79
CA LEU A 787 -28.08 -41.02 5.52
C LEU A 787 -27.67 -42.32 4.78
N PRO A 788 -28.06 -43.53 5.22
CA PRO A 788 -27.79 -44.77 4.50
C PRO A 788 -28.29 -44.71 3.04
N GLY A 789 -27.38 -44.86 2.08
CA GLY A 789 -27.70 -44.72 0.66
C GLY A 789 -28.01 -43.29 0.19
N GLY A 790 -27.86 -42.29 1.05
CA GLY A 790 -27.90 -40.86 0.71
C GLY A 790 -26.75 -40.48 -0.22
N ARG A 791 -26.90 -39.37 -0.94
CA ARG A 791 -25.91 -38.91 -1.92
C ARG A 791 -24.88 -38.01 -1.25
N ILE A 792 -23.60 -38.26 -1.52
CA ILE A 792 -22.45 -37.49 -1.05
C ILE A 792 -21.81 -36.79 -2.23
N PHE A 793 -21.49 -35.51 -2.08
CA PHE A 793 -20.98 -34.65 -3.14
C PHE A 793 -19.59 -34.11 -2.77
N THR A 794 -18.56 -34.49 -3.53
CA THR A 794 -17.18 -34.02 -3.24
C THR A 794 -17.03 -32.51 -3.39
N CYS A 795 -17.88 -31.85 -4.19
CA CYS A 795 -17.95 -30.39 -4.34
C CYS A 795 -18.50 -29.65 -3.11
N LEU A 796 -18.94 -30.35 -2.07
CA LEU A 796 -19.31 -29.75 -0.78
C LEU A 796 -18.19 -29.78 0.26
N SER A 797 -17.06 -30.43 -0.05
CA SER A 797 -15.89 -30.47 0.83
C SER A 797 -14.95 -29.31 0.55
N HIS A 798 -14.76 -28.44 1.55
CA HIS A 798 -13.78 -27.36 1.48
C HIS A 798 -12.38 -27.89 1.14
N ASP A 799 -11.92 -28.92 1.84
CA ASP A 799 -10.60 -29.51 1.64
C ASP A 799 -10.39 -30.02 0.21
N ILE A 800 -11.36 -30.75 -0.33
CA ILE A 800 -11.24 -31.29 -1.69
C ILE A 800 -11.16 -30.14 -2.70
N ILE A 801 -12.02 -29.12 -2.59
CA ILE A 801 -12.00 -27.99 -3.52
C ILE A 801 -10.65 -27.24 -3.44
N ALA A 802 -10.17 -26.94 -2.24
CA ALA A 802 -8.89 -26.27 -2.03
C ALA A 802 -7.69 -27.09 -2.55
N HIS A 803 -7.73 -28.41 -2.32
CA HIS A 803 -6.72 -29.37 -2.79
C HIS A 803 -6.67 -29.39 -4.33
N GLU A 804 -7.80 -29.59 -5.01
CA GLU A 804 -7.81 -29.63 -6.48
C GLU A 804 -7.46 -28.28 -7.11
N THR A 805 -7.90 -27.17 -6.50
CA THR A 805 -7.53 -25.82 -6.96
C THR A 805 -6.03 -25.60 -6.85
N THR A 806 -5.39 -26.17 -5.81
CA THR A 806 -3.94 -26.08 -5.62
C THR A 806 -3.17 -26.81 -6.72
N HIS A 807 -3.65 -27.97 -7.18
CA HIS A 807 -3.05 -28.66 -8.34
C HIS A 807 -3.08 -27.78 -9.60
N ALA A 808 -4.21 -27.12 -9.87
CA ALA A 808 -4.35 -26.22 -11.03
C ALA A 808 -3.40 -25.01 -10.95
N LEU A 809 -3.26 -24.41 -9.77
CA LEU A 809 -2.33 -23.29 -9.53
C LEU A 809 -0.87 -23.75 -9.67
N LEU A 810 -0.52 -24.91 -9.13
CA LEU A 810 0.83 -25.46 -9.21
C LEU A 810 1.20 -25.83 -10.66
N ASP A 811 0.30 -26.42 -11.44
CA ASP A 811 0.51 -26.72 -12.86
C ASP A 811 0.67 -25.43 -13.69
N GLY A 812 -0.12 -24.38 -13.41
CA GLY A 812 0.08 -23.06 -14.02
C GLY A 812 1.45 -22.43 -13.70
N MET A 813 1.99 -22.72 -12.51
CA MET A 813 3.28 -22.20 -12.07
C MET A 813 4.49 -23.02 -12.57
N HIS A 814 4.43 -24.34 -12.43
CA HIS A 814 5.52 -25.30 -12.60
C HIS A 814 5.03 -26.57 -13.33
N ARG A 815 4.77 -26.46 -14.64
CA ARG A 815 4.25 -27.56 -15.48
C ARG A 815 5.08 -28.84 -15.42
N GLN A 816 6.39 -28.73 -15.17
CA GLN A 816 7.30 -29.88 -15.09
C GLN A 816 7.13 -30.72 -13.83
N PHE A 817 6.42 -30.24 -12.81
CA PHE A 817 6.15 -31.04 -11.61
C PHE A 817 5.09 -32.13 -11.84
N LEU A 818 4.51 -32.20 -13.05
CA LEU A 818 3.70 -33.35 -13.48
C LEU A 818 4.54 -34.53 -13.96
N LEU A 819 5.82 -34.31 -14.31
CA LEU A 819 6.69 -35.37 -14.84
C LEU A 819 7.33 -36.16 -13.68
N PRO A 820 7.01 -37.46 -13.52
CA PRO A 820 7.52 -38.28 -12.43
C PRO A 820 9.02 -38.58 -12.64
N SER A 821 9.88 -37.64 -12.26
CA SER A 821 11.33 -37.77 -12.36
C SER A 821 11.96 -38.40 -11.12
N ASN A 822 11.27 -38.34 -9.97
CA ASN A 822 11.65 -39.02 -8.74
C ASN A 822 10.41 -39.18 -7.82
N ARG A 823 10.56 -39.93 -6.73
CA ARG A 823 9.50 -40.24 -5.75
C ARG A 823 8.85 -39.02 -5.09
N ASP A 824 9.57 -37.91 -4.96
CA ASP A 824 9.06 -36.70 -4.31
C ASP A 824 8.16 -35.87 -5.21
N VAL A 825 8.21 -36.00 -6.55
CA VAL A 825 7.55 -35.04 -7.45
C VAL A 825 6.03 -35.11 -7.34
N HIS A 826 5.45 -36.30 -7.50
CA HIS A 826 4.00 -36.50 -7.31
C HIS A 826 3.61 -36.40 -5.83
N ALA A 827 4.48 -36.87 -4.92
CA ALA A 827 4.27 -36.71 -3.48
C ALA A 827 4.24 -35.24 -3.04
N PHE A 828 4.97 -34.36 -3.74
CA PHE A 828 4.97 -32.93 -3.49
C PHE A 828 3.65 -32.30 -3.91
N HIS A 829 3.11 -32.67 -5.07
CA HIS A 829 1.78 -32.24 -5.52
C HIS A 829 0.71 -32.54 -4.46
N GLU A 830 0.64 -33.79 -4.00
CA GLU A 830 -0.33 -34.21 -2.97
C GLU A 830 -0.08 -33.51 -1.63
N GLY A 831 1.14 -33.60 -1.11
CA GLY A 831 1.48 -33.07 0.21
C GLY A 831 1.36 -31.54 0.29
N PHE A 832 1.67 -30.82 -0.80
CA PHE A 832 1.52 -29.36 -0.85
C PHE A 832 0.04 -28.95 -0.91
N ALA A 833 -0.77 -29.63 -1.73
CA ALA A 833 -2.22 -29.40 -1.79
C ALA A 833 -2.90 -29.63 -0.44
N ASP A 834 -2.52 -30.70 0.27
CA ASP A 834 -2.98 -30.98 1.64
C ASP A 834 -2.53 -29.92 2.65
N CYS A 835 -1.30 -29.39 2.52
CA CYS A 835 -0.85 -28.28 3.37
C CYS A 835 -1.71 -27.03 3.19
N VAL A 836 -2.07 -26.69 1.95
CA VAL A 836 -2.91 -25.52 1.64
C VAL A 836 -4.31 -25.71 2.21
N ALA A 837 -4.96 -26.83 1.91
CA ALA A 837 -6.31 -27.16 2.39
C ALA A 837 -6.39 -27.15 3.92
N MET A 838 -5.42 -27.78 4.59
CA MET A 838 -5.31 -27.81 6.05
C MET A 838 -5.16 -26.41 6.64
N LEU A 839 -4.16 -25.63 6.17
CA LEU A 839 -3.83 -24.34 6.78
C LEU A 839 -4.93 -23.31 6.56
N GLN A 840 -5.69 -23.39 5.47
CA GLN A 840 -6.86 -22.53 5.22
C GLN A 840 -7.93 -22.67 6.31
N HIS A 841 -8.21 -23.87 6.81
CA HIS A 841 -9.17 -24.08 7.90
C HIS A 841 -8.77 -23.32 9.17
N PHE A 842 -7.48 -23.27 9.48
CA PHE A 842 -6.95 -22.49 10.61
C PHE A 842 -7.00 -20.97 10.39
N THR A 843 -7.39 -20.50 9.20
CA THR A 843 -7.62 -19.08 8.93
C THR A 843 -9.05 -18.62 9.24
N PHE A 844 -9.99 -19.52 9.55
CA PHE A 844 -11.39 -19.20 9.87
C PHE A 844 -11.57 -18.85 11.34
N PRO A 845 -11.78 -17.56 11.70
CA PRO A 845 -11.79 -17.13 13.09
C PRO A 845 -12.87 -17.79 13.94
N GLU A 846 -14.07 -17.98 13.39
CA GLU A 846 -15.23 -18.55 14.09
C GLU A 846 -14.97 -20.01 14.49
N LEU A 847 -14.51 -20.81 13.52
CA LEU A 847 -14.17 -22.22 13.74
C LEU A 847 -13.01 -22.35 14.72
N VAL A 848 -11.94 -21.56 14.55
CA VAL A 848 -10.76 -21.59 15.43
C VAL A 848 -11.10 -21.19 16.85
N THR A 849 -11.91 -20.14 17.04
CA THR A 849 -12.32 -19.66 18.38
C THR A 849 -13.09 -20.74 19.12
N HIS A 850 -14.04 -21.40 18.46
CA HIS A 850 -14.79 -22.50 19.06
C HIS A 850 -13.88 -23.68 19.42
N GLN A 851 -12.96 -24.07 18.53
CA GLN A 851 -12.05 -25.18 18.82
C GLN A 851 -11.10 -24.86 19.97
N ILE A 852 -10.57 -23.64 20.04
CA ILE A 852 -9.70 -23.20 21.14
C ILE A 852 -10.43 -23.18 22.48
N ALA A 853 -11.71 -22.79 22.50
CA ALA A 853 -12.53 -22.84 23.70
C ALA A 853 -12.68 -24.29 24.19
N ASN A 854 -13.04 -25.21 23.29
CA ASN A 854 -13.29 -26.61 23.60
C ASN A 854 -12.02 -27.34 24.06
N THR A 855 -10.90 -27.10 23.38
CA THR A 855 -9.64 -27.78 23.69
C THR A 855 -8.76 -27.05 24.68
N ARG A 856 -9.24 -25.92 25.23
CA ARG A 856 -8.50 -25.08 26.20
C ARG A 856 -7.14 -24.64 25.64
N GLY A 857 -7.12 -24.20 24.38
CA GLY A 857 -5.90 -23.75 23.71
C GLY A 857 -5.04 -24.85 23.08
N ALA A 858 -5.39 -26.13 23.25
CA ALA A 858 -4.66 -27.25 22.64
C ALA A 858 -5.08 -27.47 21.19
N ILE A 859 -4.18 -27.21 20.25
CA ILE A 859 -4.44 -27.42 18.81
C ILE A 859 -3.89 -28.75 18.28
N ASP A 860 -3.26 -29.55 19.13
CA ASP A 860 -2.74 -30.90 18.85
C ASP A 860 -3.57 -32.00 19.56
N SER A 861 -4.79 -31.66 20.00
CA SER A 861 -5.70 -32.57 20.70
C SER A 861 -6.60 -33.34 19.76
N GLN A 862 -6.92 -34.58 20.12
CA GLN A 862 -7.98 -35.36 19.48
C GLN A 862 -9.33 -34.63 19.53
N GLU A 863 -9.59 -33.79 20.53
CA GLU A 863 -10.84 -33.05 20.69
C GLU A 863 -10.98 -31.88 19.70
N ASN A 864 -9.90 -31.51 19.00
CA ASN A 864 -9.92 -30.38 18.07
C ASN A 864 -10.46 -30.83 16.70
N LEU A 865 -11.61 -30.30 16.29
CA LEU A 865 -12.19 -30.60 14.97
C LEU A 865 -11.27 -30.22 13.82
N LEU A 866 -10.46 -29.15 13.94
CA LEU A 866 -9.49 -28.75 12.91
C LEU A 866 -8.39 -29.80 12.67
N VAL A 867 -8.11 -30.64 13.67
CA VAL A 867 -7.20 -31.79 13.57
C VAL A 867 -7.94 -33.04 13.07
N GLN A 868 -9.26 -33.12 13.34
CA GLN A 868 -10.11 -34.22 12.89
C GLN A 868 -10.61 -34.06 11.44
N LEU A 869 -10.51 -32.87 10.85
CA LEU A 869 -11.34 -32.34 9.77
C LEU A 869 -11.28 -33.01 8.38
N ALA A 870 -10.72 -34.20 8.27
CA ALA A 870 -10.79 -35.00 7.04
C ALA A 870 -11.30 -36.43 7.25
N SER A 871 -11.74 -36.82 8.45
CA SER A 871 -12.11 -38.22 8.71
C SER A 871 -13.41 -38.68 8.03
N GLN A 872 -14.36 -37.77 7.75
CA GLN A 872 -15.70 -38.15 7.26
C GLN A 872 -15.75 -38.40 5.73
N PHE A 873 -15.16 -37.51 4.91
CA PHE A 873 -15.10 -37.73 3.44
C PHE A 873 -14.19 -38.90 3.04
N GLY A 874 -13.09 -39.13 3.76
CA GLY A 874 -12.17 -40.24 3.51
C GLY A 874 -12.80 -41.61 3.83
N HIS A 875 -13.59 -41.70 4.90
CA HIS A 875 -14.32 -42.93 5.25
C HIS A 875 -15.46 -43.25 4.28
N ALA A 876 -16.17 -42.24 3.76
CA ALA A 876 -17.29 -42.45 2.83
C ALA A 876 -16.83 -42.82 1.41
N THR A 877 -15.75 -42.23 0.91
CA THR A 877 -15.16 -42.56 -0.40
C THR A 877 -14.39 -43.88 -0.39
N GLY A 878 -13.99 -44.36 0.78
CA GLY A 878 -13.20 -45.59 0.96
C GLY A 878 -11.80 -45.56 0.33
N ARG A 879 -11.35 -44.41 -0.17
CA ARG A 879 -10.20 -44.29 -1.08
C ARG A 879 -9.25 -43.13 -0.78
N ARG A 880 -9.70 -42.05 -0.11
CA ARG A 880 -8.81 -41.00 0.41
C ARG A 880 -8.56 -41.21 1.91
N MET A 881 -7.30 -41.39 2.32
CA MET A 881 -6.96 -41.36 3.75
C MET A 881 -7.12 -39.94 4.27
N ALA A 882 -7.67 -39.80 5.48
CA ALA A 882 -7.95 -38.50 6.05
C ALA A 882 -6.65 -37.73 6.36
N LEU A 883 -6.64 -36.41 6.21
CA LEU A 883 -5.65 -35.50 6.81
C LEU A 883 -5.38 -35.80 8.29
N ARG A 884 -6.40 -36.28 9.03
CA ARG A 884 -6.30 -36.80 10.40
C ARG A 884 -5.33 -37.99 10.53
N ASP A 885 -5.30 -38.87 9.55
CA ASP A 885 -4.35 -39.99 9.47
C ASP A 885 -2.97 -39.48 9.04
N ALA A 886 -2.90 -38.39 8.26
CA ALA A 886 -1.62 -37.75 7.90
C ALA A 886 -0.83 -37.33 9.14
N ILE A 887 -1.46 -36.63 10.08
CA ILE A 887 -0.82 -36.01 11.24
C ILE A 887 -0.89 -36.86 12.53
N GLY A 888 -1.68 -37.94 12.55
CA GLY A 888 -1.79 -38.82 13.72
C GLY A 888 -2.34 -40.21 13.45
N LYS A 889 -2.47 -41.02 14.51
CA LYS A 889 -2.99 -42.38 14.44
C LYS A 889 -3.86 -42.69 15.64
N VAL A 890 -4.88 -43.52 15.45
CA VAL A 890 -5.65 -44.09 16.55
C VAL A 890 -4.87 -45.27 17.13
N ASN A 891 -4.54 -45.19 18.42
CA ASN A 891 -3.87 -46.28 19.14
C ASN A 891 -4.84 -47.44 19.41
N LYS A 892 -4.30 -48.57 19.89
CA LYS A 892 -5.06 -49.77 20.23
C LYS A 892 -6.23 -49.52 21.21
N ASP A 893 -6.13 -48.47 22.03
CA ASP A 893 -7.14 -48.06 23.00
C ASP A 893 -8.23 -47.13 22.42
N GLY A 894 -8.27 -46.94 21.09
CA GLY A 894 -9.26 -46.07 20.43
C GLY A 894 -8.99 -44.57 20.56
N ARG A 895 -7.88 -44.16 21.19
CA ARG A 895 -7.46 -42.76 21.32
C ARG A 895 -6.53 -42.35 20.19
N TRP A 896 -6.84 -41.24 19.54
CA TRP A 896 -5.99 -40.61 18.53
C TRP A 896 -4.81 -39.90 19.20
N GLN A 897 -3.63 -40.10 18.64
CA GLN A 897 -2.40 -39.44 19.08
C GLN A 897 -1.63 -38.91 17.88
N LEU A 898 -0.98 -37.77 18.07
CA LEU A 898 -0.07 -37.19 17.08
C LEU A 898 1.01 -38.22 16.70
N ARG A 899 1.27 -38.34 15.41
CA ARG A 899 2.26 -39.29 14.90
C ARG A 899 3.64 -38.81 15.31
N GLN A 900 4.36 -39.65 16.05
CA GLN A 900 5.73 -39.35 16.42
C GLN A 900 6.62 -39.35 15.16
N PRO A 901 7.52 -38.37 15.02
CA PRO A 901 8.36 -38.28 13.84
C PRO A 901 9.36 -39.44 13.81
N ASP A 902 9.42 -40.15 12.67
CA ASP A 902 10.39 -41.21 12.40
C ASP A 902 11.34 -40.77 11.28
N PRO A 903 12.64 -40.58 11.56
CA PRO A 903 13.62 -40.20 10.55
C PRO A 903 13.78 -41.19 9.39
N ARG A 904 13.32 -42.44 9.52
CA ARG A 904 13.44 -43.46 8.47
C ARG A 904 12.28 -43.46 7.49
N GLU A 905 11.14 -42.87 7.86
CA GLU A 905 9.91 -42.94 7.06
C GLU A 905 10.09 -42.32 5.66
N TYR A 906 10.83 -41.22 5.57
CA TYR A 906 11.10 -40.56 4.28
C TYR A 906 12.00 -41.38 3.34
N GLU A 907 12.84 -42.27 3.86
CA GLU A 907 13.67 -43.15 3.03
C GLU A 907 12.88 -44.36 2.53
N THR A 908 11.95 -44.89 3.33
CA THR A 908 11.27 -46.16 3.07
C THR A 908 9.90 -46.04 2.40
N THR A 909 9.27 -44.86 2.42
CA THR A 909 7.91 -44.68 1.87
C THR A 909 7.95 -44.40 0.37
N GLU A 910 7.36 -45.32 -0.40
CA GLU A 910 7.34 -45.29 -1.86
C GLU A 910 6.09 -44.59 -2.42
N GLU A 911 4.91 -44.88 -1.86
CA GLU A 911 3.62 -44.41 -2.39
C GLU A 911 3.47 -42.88 -2.24
N SER A 912 3.07 -42.21 -3.32
CA SER A 912 3.08 -40.75 -3.44
C SER A 912 2.27 -40.05 -2.36
N HIS A 913 1.06 -40.52 -2.05
CA HIS A 913 0.21 -39.93 -1.02
C HIS A 913 0.80 -40.14 0.38
N ALA A 914 1.21 -41.37 0.72
CA ALA A 914 1.89 -41.69 1.97
C ALA A 914 3.18 -40.89 2.17
N ARG A 915 3.93 -40.65 1.10
CA ARG A 915 5.14 -39.83 1.11
C ARG A 915 4.80 -38.35 1.29
N GLY A 916 3.78 -37.85 0.60
CA GLY A 916 3.25 -36.49 0.74
C GLY A 916 2.81 -36.17 2.17
N ARG A 917 2.24 -37.13 2.89
CA ARG A 917 1.87 -37.00 4.32
C ARG A 917 3.05 -36.67 5.23
N ILE A 918 4.27 -37.09 4.87
CA ILE A 918 5.48 -36.77 5.63
C ILE A 918 5.75 -35.26 5.56
N LEU A 919 5.56 -34.65 4.38
CA LEU A 919 5.66 -33.20 4.19
C LEU A 919 4.58 -32.46 4.98
N VAL A 920 3.32 -32.89 4.89
CA VAL A 920 2.20 -32.30 5.65
C VAL A 920 2.49 -32.32 7.15
N SER A 921 2.95 -33.47 7.66
CA SER A 921 3.31 -33.63 9.06
C SER A 921 4.48 -32.73 9.48
N ALA A 922 5.47 -32.52 8.61
CA ALA A 922 6.58 -31.62 8.89
C ALA A 922 6.12 -30.15 8.96
N VAL A 923 5.28 -29.72 8.03
CA VAL A 923 4.71 -28.35 8.02
C VAL A 923 3.80 -28.13 9.22
N PHE A 924 2.96 -29.12 9.57
CA PHE A 924 2.09 -29.04 10.74
C PHE A 924 2.88 -28.96 12.05
N ASP A 925 3.93 -29.76 12.23
CA ASP A 925 4.80 -29.69 13.40
C ASP A 925 5.50 -28.33 13.54
N ALA A 926 5.93 -27.74 12.42
CA ALA A 926 6.50 -26.39 12.42
C ALA A 926 5.46 -25.36 12.87
N PHE A 927 4.24 -25.43 12.33
CA PHE A 927 3.11 -24.60 12.73
C PHE A 927 2.77 -24.73 14.23
N LEU A 928 2.70 -25.95 14.76
CA LEU A 928 2.47 -26.21 16.19
C LEU A 928 3.57 -25.57 17.06
N SER A 929 4.83 -25.68 16.64
CA SER A 929 5.98 -25.12 17.37
C SER A 929 5.93 -23.59 17.39
N ILE A 930 5.58 -22.97 16.26
CA ILE A 930 5.38 -21.52 16.14
C ILE A 930 4.24 -21.05 17.03
N TYR A 931 3.08 -21.72 17.00
CA TYR A 931 1.93 -21.38 17.84
C TYR A 931 2.27 -21.46 19.33
N LYS A 932 2.93 -22.55 19.76
CA LYS A 932 3.39 -22.72 21.14
C LYS A 932 4.32 -21.59 21.58
N ARG A 933 5.20 -21.12 20.69
CA ARG A 933 6.09 -19.98 20.98
C ARG A 933 5.34 -18.65 21.06
N ARG A 934 4.40 -18.40 20.15
CA ARG A 934 3.60 -17.15 20.11
C ARG A 934 2.60 -17.00 21.24
N THR A 935 2.21 -18.10 21.87
CA THR A 935 1.23 -18.10 22.96
C THR A 935 1.84 -18.32 24.35
N ALA A 936 3.16 -18.54 24.42
CA ALA A 936 3.85 -18.83 25.67
C ALA A 936 3.68 -17.72 26.72
N ASP A 937 3.65 -16.45 26.29
CA ASP A 937 3.38 -15.31 27.16
C ASP A 937 1.93 -15.28 27.64
N LEU A 938 0.96 -15.50 26.75
CA LEU A 938 -0.47 -15.56 27.07
C LEU A 938 -0.75 -16.67 28.10
N LEU A 939 -0.18 -17.86 27.89
CA LEU A 939 -0.32 -18.98 28.82
C LEU A 939 0.34 -18.67 30.16
N ARG A 940 1.53 -18.06 30.20
CA ARG A 940 2.14 -17.62 31.47
C ARG A 940 1.29 -16.60 32.21
N LEU A 941 0.74 -15.62 31.50
CA LEU A 941 -0.15 -14.60 32.09
C LEU A 941 -1.40 -15.24 32.68
N ALA A 942 -2.04 -16.16 31.94
CA ALA A 942 -3.27 -16.83 32.38
C ALA A 942 -3.08 -17.80 33.55
N THR A 943 -1.85 -18.29 33.77
CA THR A 943 -1.55 -19.39 34.70
C THR A 943 -0.67 -18.98 35.88
N GLY A 944 -0.38 -17.69 36.03
CA GLY A 944 0.56 -17.20 37.06
C GLY A 944 1.98 -17.72 36.86
N GLY A 945 2.38 -17.99 35.61
CA GLY A 945 3.74 -18.39 35.24
C GLY A 945 3.98 -19.91 35.15
N THR A 946 3.01 -20.76 35.50
CA THR A 946 3.18 -22.23 35.45
C THR A 946 3.13 -22.79 34.03
N GLY A 947 2.47 -22.07 33.10
CA GLY A 947 2.24 -22.53 31.73
C GLY A 947 1.16 -23.62 31.61
N ILE A 948 0.53 -24.03 32.71
CA ILE A 948 -0.50 -25.08 32.76
C ILE A 948 -1.83 -24.44 33.12
N LEU A 949 -2.79 -24.51 32.19
CA LEU A 949 -4.14 -23.99 32.41
C LEU A 949 -4.87 -24.79 33.47
N SER A 950 -5.57 -24.08 34.37
CA SER A 950 -6.39 -24.73 35.41
C SER A 950 -7.50 -25.59 34.79
N PRO A 951 -7.94 -26.66 35.47
CA PRO A 951 -9.11 -27.42 35.04
C PRO A 951 -10.35 -26.54 34.94
N GLY A 952 -11.16 -26.73 33.88
CA GLY A 952 -12.36 -25.93 33.60
C GLY A 952 -12.27 -25.15 32.29
N ALA A 953 -13.32 -24.39 31.97
CA ALA A 953 -13.36 -23.53 30.80
C ALA A 953 -12.38 -22.36 30.97
N ILE A 954 -11.63 -22.04 29.92
CA ILE A 954 -10.74 -20.87 29.90
C ILE A 954 -11.53 -19.59 29.57
N HIS A 955 -11.06 -18.44 30.06
CA HIS A 955 -11.75 -17.16 29.88
C HIS A 955 -11.94 -16.82 28.39
N PRO A 956 -13.11 -16.30 27.95
CA PRO A 956 -13.37 -15.95 26.55
C PRO A 956 -12.29 -15.05 25.92
N ASP A 957 -11.83 -14.01 26.62
CA ASP A 957 -10.73 -13.17 26.11
C ASP A 957 -9.43 -13.93 25.84
N LEU A 958 -9.13 -14.97 26.64
CA LEU A 958 -7.97 -15.83 26.40
C LEU A 958 -8.23 -16.71 25.17
N VAL A 959 -9.44 -17.25 25.01
CA VAL A 959 -9.85 -17.96 23.79
C VAL A 959 -9.63 -17.08 22.56
N ASP A 960 -10.16 -15.86 22.55
CA ASP A 960 -10.06 -14.93 21.42
C ASP A 960 -8.62 -14.50 21.12
N ARG A 961 -7.77 -14.39 22.15
CA ARG A 961 -6.34 -14.09 21.98
C ARG A 961 -5.58 -15.28 21.41
N LEU A 962 -5.82 -16.49 21.92
CA LEU A 962 -5.21 -17.71 21.40
C LEU A 962 -5.67 -17.99 19.96
N ALA A 963 -6.96 -17.82 19.67
CA ALA A 963 -7.53 -17.99 18.33
C ALA A 963 -6.90 -17.03 17.31
N ARG A 964 -6.74 -15.75 17.66
CA ARG A 964 -6.02 -14.78 16.81
C ARG A 964 -4.57 -15.20 16.54
N GLU A 965 -3.87 -15.75 17.53
CA GLU A 965 -2.50 -16.23 17.34
C GLU A 965 -2.43 -17.50 16.49
N VAL A 966 -3.40 -18.41 16.59
CA VAL A 966 -3.56 -19.54 15.65
C VAL A 966 -3.73 -19.04 14.23
N THR A 967 -4.72 -18.18 13.98
CA THR A 967 -5.03 -17.66 12.64
C THR A 967 -3.85 -16.91 12.02
N ARG A 968 -3.15 -16.07 12.80
CA ARG A 968 -1.93 -15.40 12.35
C ARG A 968 -0.81 -16.38 12.03
N SER A 969 -0.60 -17.39 12.87
CA SER A 969 0.43 -18.41 12.66
C SER A 969 0.16 -19.22 11.39
N ALA A 970 -1.09 -19.67 11.21
CA ALA A 970 -1.49 -20.45 10.04
C ALA A 970 -1.38 -19.63 8.75
N GLN A 971 -1.85 -18.38 8.75
CA GLN A 971 -1.71 -17.48 7.60
C GLN A 971 -0.24 -17.24 7.24
N HIS A 972 0.65 -17.08 8.23
CA HIS A 972 2.06 -16.89 7.99
C HIS A 972 2.72 -18.16 7.42
N VAL A 973 2.49 -19.33 8.03
CA VAL A 973 3.00 -20.62 7.53
C VAL A 973 2.51 -20.91 6.11
N LEU A 974 1.23 -20.67 5.81
CA LEU A 974 0.67 -20.80 4.46
C LEU A 974 1.38 -19.89 3.46
N THR A 975 1.63 -18.64 3.85
CA THR A 975 2.33 -17.65 3.02
C THR A 975 3.77 -18.08 2.76
N MET A 976 4.49 -18.61 3.77
CA MET A 976 5.85 -19.14 3.61
C MET A 976 5.89 -20.31 2.62
N CYS A 977 4.97 -21.27 2.76
CA CYS A 977 4.88 -22.43 1.87
C CYS A 977 4.61 -22.03 0.42
N ILE A 978 3.62 -21.15 0.17
CA ILE A 978 3.29 -20.74 -1.20
C ILE A 978 4.42 -19.91 -1.82
N ARG A 979 4.99 -18.96 -1.08
CA ARG A 979 6.08 -18.10 -1.58
C ARG A 979 7.33 -18.89 -1.95
N ALA A 980 7.59 -20.01 -1.25
CA ALA A 980 8.71 -20.90 -1.54
C ALA A 980 8.69 -21.48 -2.96
N LEU A 981 7.51 -21.60 -3.59
CA LEU A 981 7.40 -22.15 -4.96
C LEU A 981 8.25 -21.37 -5.98
N ASP A 982 8.38 -20.05 -5.85
CA ASP A 982 9.20 -19.23 -6.74
C ASP A 982 10.72 -19.43 -6.50
N TYR A 983 11.12 -20.14 -5.43
CA TYR A 983 12.49 -20.48 -5.04
C TYR A 983 12.77 -21.99 -5.14
N CYS A 984 11.92 -22.73 -5.86
CA CYS A 984 12.14 -24.14 -6.16
C CYS A 984 13.01 -24.33 -7.42
N PRO A 985 13.71 -25.48 -7.56
CA PRO A 985 14.31 -25.85 -8.83
C PRO A 985 13.24 -26.00 -9.93
N PRO A 986 13.59 -25.82 -11.21
CA PRO A 986 12.61 -25.77 -12.30
C PRO A 986 12.05 -27.15 -12.68
N THR A 987 12.65 -28.23 -12.20
CA THR A 987 12.27 -29.63 -12.41
C THR A 987 12.87 -30.51 -11.30
N ASP A 988 12.47 -31.78 -11.20
CA ASP A 988 13.05 -32.78 -10.29
C ASP A 988 13.09 -32.31 -8.82
N ILE A 989 12.02 -31.70 -8.31
CA ILE A 989 11.97 -31.20 -6.94
C ILE A 989 12.09 -32.35 -5.92
N THR A 990 12.75 -32.08 -4.80
CA THR A 990 12.77 -32.94 -3.61
C THR A 990 12.29 -32.17 -2.37
N PHE A 991 11.83 -32.87 -1.33
CA PHE A 991 11.38 -32.21 -0.09
C PHE A 991 12.50 -31.44 0.62
N GLY A 992 13.75 -31.92 0.52
CA GLY A 992 14.91 -31.20 1.02
C GLY A 992 15.16 -29.88 0.29
N GLU A 993 14.98 -29.85 -1.04
CA GLU A 993 15.08 -28.62 -1.83
C GLU A 993 13.91 -27.66 -1.54
N TYR A 994 12.71 -28.19 -1.29
CA TYR A 994 11.58 -27.39 -0.86
C TYR A 994 11.82 -26.73 0.52
N LEU A 995 12.43 -27.44 1.48
CA LEU A 995 12.87 -26.83 2.74
C LEU A 995 13.80 -25.64 2.50
N ARG A 996 14.80 -25.81 1.62
CA ARG A 996 15.72 -24.74 1.26
C ARG A 996 15.00 -23.55 0.63
N ALA A 997 14.02 -23.82 -0.23
CA ALA A 997 13.17 -22.80 -0.83
C ALA A 997 12.38 -22.02 0.23
N ILE A 998 11.76 -22.69 1.21
CA ILE A 998 11.04 -22.04 2.33
C ILE A 998 11.96 -21.10 3.10
N ILE A 999 13.11 -21.60 3.54
CA ILE A 999 14.05 -20.81 4.36
C ILE A 999 14.61 -19.62 3.58
N THR A 1000 14.92 -19.81 2.30
CA THR A 1000 15.45 -18.74 1.44
C THR A 1000 14.39 -17.68 1.17
N ALA A 1001 13.20 -18.09 0.73
CA ALA A 1001 12.12 -17.17 0.39
C ALA A 1001 11.67 -16.32 1.59
N ASP A 1002 11.72 -16.90 2.80
CA ASP A 1002 11.41 -16.18 4.02
C ASP A 1002 12.48 -15.18 4.44
N HIS A 1003 13.75 -15.58 4.41
CA HIS A 1003 14.85 -14.66 4.69
C HIS A 1003 14.85 -13.42 3.78
N ASP A 1004 14.55 -13.60 2.50
CA ASP A 1004 14.55 -12.52 1.51
C ASP A 1004 13.51 -11.43 1.80
N LEU A 1005 12.35 -11.80 2.34
CA LEU A 1005 11.27 -10.84 2.64
C LEU A 1005 11.23 -10.41 4.10
N ILE A 1006 11.63 -11.29 5.02
CA ILE A 1006 11.62 -11.09 6.47
C ILE A 1006 13.01 -11.46 7.00
N THR A 1007 13.88 -10.45 7.10
CA THR A 1007 15.26 -10.64 7.56
C THR A 1007 15.31 -11.00 9.04
N ASN A 1008 14.48 -10.36 9.87
CA ASN A 1008 14.41 -10.61 11.31
C ASN A 1008 13.34 -11.65 11.68
N ASP A 1009 13.77 -12.81 12.19
CA ASP A 1009 12.89 -13.92 12.62
C ASP A 1009 12.91 -14.07 14.15
N ASP A 1010 12.37 -13.07 14.85
CA ASP A 1010 12.32 -13.02 16.32
C ASP A 1010 11.62 -14.23 16.96
N LEU A 1011 10.71 -14.85 16.21
CA LEU A 1011 9.89 -15.97 16.64
C LEU A 1011 10.44 -17.34 16.18
N GLY A 1012 11.54 -17.38 15.44
CA GLY A 1012 12.19 -18.62 15.01
C GLY A 1012 11.33 -19.53 14.15
N TYR A 1013 10.57 -18.95 13.21
CA TYR A 1013 9.80 -19.68 12.19
C TYR A 1013 10.72 -20.59 11.38
N ARG A 1014 11.83 -20.06 10.89
CA ARG A 1014 12.79 -20.79 10.05
C ARG A 1014 13.40 -21.97 10.80
N VAL A 1015 13.79 -21.76 12.05
CA VAL A 1015 14.30 -22.83 12.93
C VAL A 1015 13.25 -23.92 13.16
N SER A 1016 11.97 -23.53 13.31
CA SER A 1016 10.86 -24.47 13.49
C SER A 1016 10.68 -25.40 12.28
N PHE A 1017 10.76 -24.87 11.06
CA PHE A 1017 10.75 -25.68 9.83
C PHE A 1017 11.96 -26.61 9.74
N ILE A 1018 13.16 -26.10 10.02
CA ILE A 1018 14.40 -26.89 10.00
C ILE A 1018 14.29 -28.08 10.96
N GLU A 1019 13.82 -27.84 12.17
CA GLU A 1019 13.65 -28.88 13.17
C GLU A 1019 12.60 -29.92 12.75
N ALA A 1020 11.45 -29.48 12.26
CA ALA A 1020 10.35 -30.37 11.88
C ALA A 1020 10.69 -31.30 10.71
N PHE A 1021 11.42 -30.79 9.71
CA PHE A 1021 11.90 -31.57 8.57
C PHE A 1021 13.00 -32.55 8.99
N ARG A 1022 13.97 -32.09 9.81
CA ARG A 1022 15.03 -32.93 10.36
C ARG A 1022 14.49 -34.13 11.14
N ARG A 1023 13.49 -33.90 11.99
CA ARG A 1023 12.86 -34.97 12.81
C ARG A 1023 12.27 -36.10 11.96
N ARG A 1024 11.92 -35.84 10.70
CA ARG A 1024 11.35 -36.81 9.74
C ARG A 1024 12.35 -37.31 8.69
N GLY A 1025 13.63 -37.01 8.87
CA GLY A 1025 14.67 -37.48 7.97
C GLY A 1025 14.73 -36.74 6.63
N ILE A 1026 14.05 -35.59 6.52
CA ILE A 1026 14.08 -34.79 5.29
C ILE A 1026 15.32 -33.90 5.32
N TYR A 1027 16.34 -34.30 4.56
CA TYR A 1027 17.62 -33.60 4.45
C TYR A 1027 17.88 -33.17 3.00
N PRO A 1028 18.29 -31.92 2.75
CA PRO A 1028 18.88 -31.56 1.46
C PRO A 1028 20.23 -32.25 1.29
N ARG A 1029 20.49 -32.75 0.07
CA ARG A 1029 21.64 -33.63 -0.20
C ARG A 1029 22.96 -32.88 -0.40
N ASP A 1030 22.91 -31.59 -0.63
CA ASP A 1030 24.03 -30.75 -1.05
C ASP A 1030 24.49 -29.74 0.01
N VAL A 1031 24.04 -29.90 1.26
CA VAL A 1031 24.43 -29.06 2.40
C VAL A 1031 25.21 -29.87 3.44
N ARG A 1032 26.17 -29.22 4.11
CA ARG A 1032 27.00 -29.86 5.14
C ARG A 1032 26.41 -29.75 6.55
N THR A 1033 25.56 -28.76 6.79
CA THR A 1033 24.90 -28.52 8.08
C THR A 1033 23.46 -28.06 7.86
N LEU A 1034 22.60 -28.26 8.86
CA LEU A 1034 21.21 -27.78 8.85
C LEU A 1034 21.07 -26.41 9.53
N SER A 1035 22.05 -25.52 9.38
CA SER A 1035 21.91 -24.13 9.80
C SER A 1035 21.09 -23.34 8.77
N GLU A 1036 20.43 -22.27 9.20
CA GLU A 1036 19.71 -21.35 8.29
C GLU A 1036 20.63 -20.88 7.16
N ALA A 1037 21.85 -20.45 7.49
CA ALA A 1037 22.84 -20.00 6.51
C ALA A 1037 23.24 -21.09 5.50
N SER A 1038 23.31 -22.37 5.91
CA SER A 1038 23.64 -23.47 5.00
C SER A 1038 22.47 -23.88 4.10
N LEU A 1039 21.23 -23.73 4.60
CA LEU A 1039 20.01 -24.10 3.87
C LEU A 1039 19.62 -23.08 2.82
N ARG A 1040 19.97 -21.81 3.02
CA ARG A 1040 19.75 -20.77 2.01
C ARG A 1040 20.40 -21.14 0.68
N TRP A 1041 19.74 -20.80 -0.42
CA TRP A 1041 20.39 -20.83 -1.74
C TRP A 1041 21.58 -19.87 -1.73
N ARG A 1042 22.65 -20.23 -2.44
CA ARG A 1042 23.88 -19.43 -2.46
C ARG A 1042 23.71 -18.24 -3.41
N SER A 1043 24.25 -17.10 -3.00
CA SER A 1043 24.36 -15.93 -3.88
C SER A 1043 25.40 -16.20 -4.98
N PRO A 1044 25.17 -15.72 -6.22
CA PRO A 1044 26.15 -15.78 -7.31
C PRO A 1044 27.55 -15.31 -6.92
N GLU A 1045 27.70 -14.35 -5.99
CA GLU A 1045 29.00 -13.85 -5.52
C GLU A 1045 29.89 -14.94 -4.91
N SER A 1046 29.29 -16.04 -4.47
CA SER A 1046 29.97 -17.21 -3.89
C SER A 1046 30.17 -18.36 -4.88
N GLU A 1047 29.93 -18.12 -6.17
CA GLU A 1047 29.95 -19.13 -7.23
C GLU A 1047 31.03 -18.85 -8.28
N ASP A 1048 31.55 -19.93 -8.87
CA ASP A 1048 32.54 -19.90 -9.95
C ASP A 1048 32.02 -20.72 -11.15
N PRO A 1049 31.84 -20.12 -12.35
CA PRO A 1049 32.08 -18.71 -12.67
C PRO A 1049 30.95 -17.76 -12.25
N LEU A 1050 31.31 -16.52 -11.90
CA LEU A 1050 30.37 -15.40 -11.75
C LEU A 1050 29.65 -15.12 -13.09
N PRO A 1051 28.42 -14.58 -13.09
CA PRO A 1051 27.76 -14.16 -14.34
C PRO A 1051 28.60 -13.10 -15.08
N SER A 1052 28.55 -13.09 -16.41
CA SER A 1052 29.21 -12.07 -17.22
C SER A 1052 28.54 -10.70 -17.06
N GLU A 1053 29.26 -9.63 -17.39
CA GLU A 1053 28.67 -8.29 -17.44
C GLU A 1053 27.55 -8.21 -18.49
N GLY A 1054 27.64 -8.96 -19.59
CA GLY A 1054 26.62 -9.00 -20.63
C GLY A 1054 25.28 -9.53 -20.11
N LEU A 1055 25.32 -10.65 -19.38
CA LEU A 1055 24.14 -11.23 -18.74
C LEU A 1055 23.55 -10.30 -17.68
N MET A 1056 24.39 -9.71 -16.82
CA MET A 1056 23.94 -8.77 -15.79
C MET A 1056 23.31 -7.50 -16.40
N ARG A 1057 23.89 -6.96 -17.48
CA ARG A 1057 23.36 -5.80 -18.20
C ARG A 1057 22.01 -6.10 -18.83
N TYR A 1058 21.84 -7.28 -19.42
CA TYR A 1058 20.55 -7.68 -19.99
C TYR A 1058 19.49 -7.87 -18.91
N LEU A 1059 19.81 -8.54 -17.80
CA LEU A 1059 18.87 -8.67 -16.68
C LEU A 1059 18.48 -7.31 -16.09
N LYS A 1060 19.42 -6.35 -15.99
CA LYS A 1060 19.12 -4.96 -15.60
C LYS A 1060 18.14 -4.29 -16.59
N SER A 1061 18.27 -4.56 -17.90
CA SER A 1061 17.36 -4.00 -18.90
C SER A 1061 15.90 -4.47 -18.76
N LEU A 1062 15.68 -5.65 -18.17
CA LEU A 1062 14.32 -6.19 -17.92
C LEU A 1062 13.55 -5.44 -16.83
N ARG A 1063 14.18 -4.48 -16.14
CA ARG A 1063 13.47 -3.55 -15.25
C ARG A 1063 12.33 -2.82 -15.97
N ALA A 1064 12.52 -2.43 -17.23
CA ALA A 1064 11.48 -1.78 -18.03
C ALA A 1064 10.27 -2.70 -18.25
N ALA A 1065 10.51 -4.01 -18.48
CA ALA A 1065 9.44 -5.00 -18.56
C ALA A 1065 8.70 -5.15 -17.21
N GLY A 1066 9.38 -4.92 -16.09
CA GLY A 1066 8.76 -4.82 -14.76
C GLY A 1066 7.70 -3.73 -14.66
N ASN A 1067 7.96 -2.55 -15.22
CA ASN A 1067 6.98 -1.46 -15.27
C ASN A 1067 5.77 -1.82 -16.14
N GLU A 1068 5.98 -2.36 -17.34
CA GLU A 1068 4.88 -2.81 -18.22
C GLU A 1068 3.98 -3.84 -17.52
N HIS A 1069 4.54 -4.76 -16.73
CA HIS A 1069 3.75 -5.75 -15.98
C HIS A 1069 2.97 -5.15 -14.80
N LEU A 1070 3.45 -4.06 -14.19
CA LEU A 1070 2.81 -3.40 -13.05
C LEU A 1070 1.53 -2.67 -13.45
N TYR A 1071 1.51 -2.11 -14.68
CA TYR A 1071 0.37 -1.38 -15.24
C TYR A 1071 -0.53 -2.23 -16.13
N ALA A 1072 -0.33 -3.56 -16.18
CA ALA A 1072 -1.17 -4.43 -16.99
C ALA A 1072 -2.59 -4.51 -16.41
N ASP A 1073 -3.60 -4.22 -17.24
CA ASP A 1073 -5.00 -4.09 -16.83
C ASP A 1073 -5.72 -5.45 -16.74
N SER A 1074 -5.08 -6.53 -17.20
CA SER A 1074 -5.69 -7.87 -17.20
C SER A 1074 -4.68 -9.02 -17.16
N ARG A 1075 -5.13 -10.19 -16.73
CA ARG A 1075 -4.34 -11.44 -16.79
C ARG A 1075 -3.94 -11.84 -18.20
N GLU A 1076 -4.77 -11.56 -19.19
CA GLU A 1076 -4.45 -11.85 -20.58
C GLU A 1076 -3.28 -10.99 -21.07
N GLU A 1077 -3.29 -9.71 -20.71
CA GLU A 1077 -2.18 -8.80 -20.99
C GLU A 1077 -0.90 -9.26 -20.27
N ILE A 1078 -0.98 -9.58 -18.98
CA ILE A 1078 0.14 -10.15 -18.22
C ILE A 1078 0.69 -11.40 -18.92
N PHE A 1079 -0.18 -12.30 -19.38
CA PHE A 1079 0.23 -13.51 -20.11
C PHE A 1079 0.97 -13.18 -21.41
N ARG A 1080 0.45 -12.23 -22.21
CA ARG A 1080 1.08 -11.77 -23.45
C ARG A 1080 2.44 -11.12 -23.20
N LEU A 1081 2.54 -10.25 -22.18
CA LEU A 1081 3.79 -9.61 -21.76
C LEU A 1081 4.81 -10.64 -21.27
N GLN A 1082 4.41 -11.60 -20.43
CA GLN A 1082 5.30 -12.69 -20.00
C GLN A 1082 5.78 -13.53 -21.19
N ARG A 1083 4.92 -13.80 -22.17
CA ARG A 1083 5.29 -14.57 -23.38
C ARG A 1083 6.25 -13.79 -24.28
N LYS A 1084 6.01 -12.49 -24.49
CA LYS A 1084 6.93 -11.57 -25.18
C LYS A 1084 8.29 -11.57 -24.48
N MET A 1085 8.32 -11.41 -23.16
CA MET A 1085 9.54 -11.43 -22.36
C MET A 1085 10.29 -12.76 -22.48
N ARG A 1086 9.61 -13.92 -22.43
CA ARG A 1086 10.25 -15.23 -22.68
C ARG A 1086 10.87 -15.33 -24.07
N TYR A 1087 10.18 -14.84 -25.10
CA TYR A 1087 10.67 -14.85 -26.47
C TYR A 1087 11.92 -13.96 -26.64
N GLU A 1088 11.88 -12.74 -26.10
CA GLU A 1088 13.01 -11.80 -26.14
C GLU A 1088 14.22 -12.35 -25.36
N LEU A 1089 13.99 -12.85 -24.14
CA LEU A 1089 15.00 -13.55 -23.34
C LEU A 1089 15.62 -14.72 -24.09
N HIS A 1090 14.81 -15.59 -24.69
CA HIS A 1090 15.29 -16.75 -25.43
C HIS A 1090 16.13 -16.33 -26.63
N THR A 1091 15.67 -15.34 -27.39
CA THR A 1091 16.35 -14.81 -28.59
C THR A 1091 17.67 -14.14 -28.24
N TRP A 1092 17.72 -13.41 -27.12
CA TRP A 1092 18.94 -12.78 -26.64
C TRP A 1092 19.92 -13.83 -26.09
N LEU A 1093 19.48 -14.71 -25.17
CA LEU A 1093 20.32 -15.78 -24.60
C LEU A 1093 20.87 -16.70 -25.68
N SER A 1094 20.07 -17.05 -26.70
CA SER A 1094 20.53 -17.91 -27.81
C SER A 1094 21.63 -17.29 -28.65
N ARG A 1095 21.69 -15.95 -28.74
CA ARG A 1095 22.79 -15.22 -29.40
C ARG A 1095 23.98 -15.06 -28.48
N HIS A 1096 23.72 -14.66 -27.23
CA HIS A 1096 24.73 -14.43 -26.21
C HIS A 1096 25.56 -15.70 -25.94
N LEU A 1097 24.89 -16.82 -25.74
CA LEU A 1097 25.49 -18.14 -25.54
C LEU A 1097 26.13 -18.74 -26.81
N LYS A 1098 26.22 -18.02 -27.94
CA LYS A 1098 26.97 -18.42 -29.13
C LYS A 1098 28.21 -17.55 -29.39
N SER A 1099 28.40 -16.48 -28.62
CA SER A 1099 29.55 -15.56 -28.75
C SER A 1099 30.82 -16.15 -28.11
N ALA A 1100 31.98 -15.92 -28.72
CA ALA A 1100 33.21 -16.69 -28.42
C ALA A 1100 33.82 -16.44 -27.03
N ASP A 1101 33.60 -15.29 -26.39
CA ASP A 1101 34.27 -14.91 -25.14
C ASP A 1101 33.44 -15.18 -23.86
N ASP A 1102 32.10 -15.11 -23.92
CA ASP A 1102 31.20 -15.25 -22.74
C ASP A 1102 30.37 -16.56 -22.72
N GLN A 1103 30.31 -17.30 -23.84
CA GLN A 1103 29.46 -18.49 -23.99
C GLN A 1103 29.66 -19.54 -22.90
N GLN A 1104 30.90 -19.96 -22.64
CA GLN A 1104 31.16 -21.03 -21.67
C GLN A 1104 30.94 -20.57 -20.23
N ARG A 1105 31.16 -19.28 -19.96
CA ARG A 1105 31.02 -18.69 -18.63
C ARG A 1105 29.55 -18.68 -18.21
N ASP A 1106 28.69 -18.06 -19.01
CA ASP A 1106 27.27 -17.94 -18.66
C ASP A 1106 26.49 -19.23 -18.84
N ALA A 1107 26.88 -20.10 -19.79
CA ALA A 1107 26.29 -21.44 -19.86
C ALA A 1107 26.56 -22.23 -18.58
N ARG A 1108 27.81 -22.21 -18.06
CA ARG A 1108 28.14 -22.85 -16.77
C ARG A 1108 27.42 -22.17 -15.62
N PHE A 1109 27.38 -20.84 -15.57
CA PHE A 1109 26.65 -20.09 -14.55
C PHE A 1109 25.15 -20.41 -14.58
N LEU A 1110 24.52 -20.62 -15.73
CA LEU A 1110 23.11 -20.99 -15.80
C LEU A 1110 22.87 -22.50 -15.67
N GLY A 1111 23.94 -23.30 -15.55
CA GLY A 1111 23.85 -24.77 -15.50
C GLY A 1111 23.38 -25.40 -16.80
N LEU A 1112 23.60 -24.73 -17.94
CA LEU A 1112 23.18 -25.15 -19.27
C LEU A 1112 24.32 -25.83 -20.03
N ASP A 1113 23.96 -26.83 -20.84
CA ASP A 1113 24.83 -27.40 -21.87
C ASP A 1113 24.69 -26.58 -23.17
N PRO A 1114 25.73 -25.86 -23.62
CA PRO A 1114 25.65 -25.01 -24.80
C PRO A 1114 25.50 -25.80 -26.11
N SER A 1115 25.74 -27.11 -26.11
CA SER A 1115 25.53 -27.98 -27.28
C SER A 1115 24.06 -28.37 -27.48
N LYS A 1116 23.21 -28.12 -26.49
CA LYS A 1116 21.78 -28.48 -26.49
C LYS A 1116 20.92 -27.22 -26.59
N SER A 1117 19.74 -27.36 -27.19
CA SER A 1117 18.73 -26.31 -27.14
C SER A 1117 18.21 -26.14 -25.71
N PHE A 1118 17.72 -24.94 -25.40
CA PHE A 1118 17.09 -24.62 -24.12
C PHE A 1118 15.77 -23.90 -24.36
N GLU A 1119 14.91 -23.91 -23.35
CA GLU A 1119 13.64 -23.21 -23.31
C GLU A 1119 13.71 -22.17 -22.18
N VAL A 1120 13.28 -20.94 -22.45
CA VAL A 1120 12.89 -20.02 -21.37
C VAL A 1120 11.46 -20.40 -21.02
N HIS A 1121 11.31 -21.30 -20.04
CA HIS A 1121 10.04 -21.91 -19.69
C HIS A 1121 9.10 -20.95 -18.96
N SER A 1122 9.67 -20.11 -18.09
CA SER A 1122 8.94 -19.08 -17.37
C SER A 1122 9.78 -17.80 -17.27
N ALA A 1123 9.11 -16.65 -17.34
CA ALA A 1123 9.68 -15.35 -17.03
C ALA A 1123 8.55 -14.51 -16.45
N ARG A 1124 8.67 -14.11 -15.19
CA ARG A 1124 7.59 -13.47 -14.42
C ARG A 1124 8.15 -12.36 -13.55
N ILE A 1125 7.34 -11.34 -13.31
CA ILE A 1125 7.62 -10.27 -12.36
C ILE A 1125 6.74 -10.49 -11.13
N ALA A 1126 7.33 -10.36 -9.94
CA ALA A 1126 6.64 -10.43 -8.66
C ALA A 1126 6.96 -9.18 -7.82
N CYS A 1127 5.95 -8.59 -7.20
CA CYS A 1127 6.12 -7.45 -6.29
C CYS A 1127 5.57 -7.84 -4.91
N ARG A 1128 6.47 -8.23 -3.99
CA ARG A 1128 6.07 -8.69 -2.65
C ARG A 1128 6.25 -7.56 -1.64
N VAL A 1129 5.31 -7.44 -0.71
CA VAL A 1129 5.36 -6.42 0.36
C VAL A 1129 5.90 -7.07 1.63
N SER A 1130 6.96 -6.50 2.20
CA SER A 1130 7.50 -6.92 3.50
C SER A 1130 6.59 -6.45 4.65
N PRO A 1131 6.71 -7.03 5.85
CA PRO A 1131 5.99 -6.53 7.03
C PRO A 1131 6.25 -5.05 7.33
N ASP A 1132 7.40 -4.52 6.93
CA ASP A 1132 7.80 -3.11 7.12
C ASP A 1132 7.22 -2.17 6.04
N GLY A 1133 6.44 -2.70 5.09
CA GLY A 1133 5.85 -1.96 3.97
C GLY A 1133 6.76 -1.83 2.75
N ASP A 1134 7.94 -2.43 2.75
CA ASP A 1134 8.87 -2.40 1.62
C ASP A 1134 8.40 -3.30 0.47
N VAL A 1135 8.39 -2.78 -0.76
CA VAL A 1135 8.07 -3.59 -1.95
C VAL A 1135 9.35 -4.19 -2.55
N LEU A 1136 9.46 -5.52 -2.59
CA LEU A 1136 10.54 -6.27 -3.22
C LEU A 1136 10.15 -6.70 -4.64
N PRO A 1137 10.51 -5.95 -5.70
CA PRO A 1137 10.29 -6.37 -7.08
C PRO A 1137 11.35 -7.39 -7.51
N GLN A 1138 10.89 -8.54 -8.00
CA GLN A 1138 11.76 -9.63 -8.45
C GLN A 1138 11.40 -10.10 -9.85
N LEU A 1139 12.43 -10.42 -10.63
CA LEU A 1139 12.33 -11.22 -11.85
C LEU A 1139 12.57 -12.68 -11.50
N LEU A 1140 11.64 -13.52 -11.91
CA LEU A 1140 11.64 -14.97 -11.74
C LEU A 1140 11.71 -15.60 -13.12
N MET A 1141 12.85 -16.19 -13.45
CA MET A 1141 13.09 -16.82 -14.75
C MET A 1141 13.40 -18.31 -14.58
N GLY A 1142 12.64 -19.17 -15.25
CA GLY A 1142 12.89 -20.60 -15.34
C GLY A 1142 13.45 -20.98 -16.71
N LEU A 1143 14.63 -21.57 -16.73
CA LEU A 1143 15.26 -22.15 -17.92
C LEU A 1143 15.20 -23.68 -17.84
N LEU A 1144 14.92 -24.33 -18.97
CA LEU A 1144 14.88 -25.78 -19.07
C LEU A 1144 15.70 -26.30 -20.26
N GLN A 1145 16.30 -27.46 -20.08
CA GLN A 1145 16.88 -28.29 -21.14
C GLN A 1145 16.45 -29.73 -20.93
N THR A 1146 16.27 -30.45 -22.03
CA THR A 1146 15.81 -31.83 -22.02
C THR A 1146 16.69 -32.67 -22.94
N THR A 1147 17.04 -33.88 -22.50
CA THR A 1147 17.67 -34.89 -23.35
C THR A 1147 17.00 -36.24 -23.10
N THR A 1148 16.95 -37.10 -24.11
CA THR A 1148 16.51 -38.49 -23.94
C THR A 1148 17.70 -39.34 -23.47
N GLN A 1149 17.47 -40.20 -22.48
CA GLN A 1149 18.43 -41.16 -21.94
C GLN A 1149 17.79 -42.55 -21.93
N PRO A 1150 18.54 -43.65 -22.06
CA PRO A 1150 17.97 -44.98 -21.86
C PRO A 1150 17.57 -45.16 -20.39
N VAL A 1151 16.43 -45.83 -20.16
CA VAL A 1151 15.97 -46.19 -18.81
C VAL A 1151 16.96 -47.16 -18.16
N ASP A 1152 17.36 -48.20 -18.90
CA ASP A 1152 18.44 -49.11 -18.52
C ASP A 1152 19.75 -48.70 -19.23
N PRO A 1153 20.78 -48.24 -18.51
CA PRO A 1153 22.09 -47.95 -19.11
C PRO A 1153 22.72 -49.12 -19.87
N SER A 1154 22.36 -50.36 -19.52
CA SER A 1154 22.88 -51.59 -20.13
C SER A 1154 22.14 -51.98 -21.42
N ASP A 1155 20.96 -51.39 -21.69
CA ASP A 1155 20.21 -51.52 -22.94
C ASP A 1155 19.99 -50.16 -23.64
N PRO A 1156 20.98 -49.66 -24.40
CA PRO A 1156 20.87 -48.38 -25.12
C PRO A 1156 19.78 -48.36 -26.21
N LYS A 1157 19.21 -49.51 -26.59
CA LYS A 1157 18.12 -49.62 -27.57
C LYS A 1157 16.75 -49.81 -26.91
N GLY A 1158 16.71 -49.93 -25.58
CA GLY A 1158 15.50 -50.07 -24.79
C GLY A 1158 14.67 -48.77 -24.71
N PRO A 1159 13.62 -48.76 -23.87
CA PRO A 1159 12.79 -47.59 -23.66
C PRO A 1159 13.62 -46.37 -23.21
N GLY A 1160 13.39 -45.23 -23.86
CA GLY A 1160 13.95 -43.95 -23.43
C GLY A 1160 13.18 -43.34 -22.25
N MET A 1161 13.86 -42.45 -21.52
CA MET A 1161 13.31 -41.54 -20.53
C MET A 1161 13.80 -40.12 -20.79
N SER A 1162 12.98 -39.13 -20.42
CA SER A 1162 13.36 -37.73 -20.40
C SER A 1162 14.25 -37.42 -19.21
N PHE A 1163 15.40 -36.82 -19.47
CA PHE A 1163 16.28 -36.28 -18.44
C PHE A 1163 16.30 -34.76 -18.57
N GLU A 1164 15.74 -34.09 -17.57
CA GLU A 1164 15.58 -32.64 -17.56
C GLU A 1164 16.62 -31.96 -16.67
N GLY A 1165 16.94 -30.73 -17.05
CA GLY A 1165 17.82 -29.84 -16.32
C GLY A 1165 17.52 -28.39 -16.63
N GLY A 1166 18.30 -27.48 -16.05
CA GLY A 1166 18.14 -26.03 -16.22
C GLY A 1166 18.30 -25.28 -14.90
N CYS A 1167 17.73 -24.09 -14.81
CA CYS A 1167 17.79 -23.30 -13.58
C CYS A 1167 16.58 -22.39 -13.35
N THR A 1168 16.33 -22.07 -12.09
CA THR A 1168 15.48 -20.96 -11.65
C THR A 1168 16.39 -19.81 -11.25
N VAL A 1169 16.26 -18.66 -11.91
CA VAL A 1169 16.96 -17.42 -11.60
C VAL A 1169 16.00 -16.50 -10.87
N VAL A 1170 16.39 -16.08 -9.66
CA VAL A 1170 15.70 -15.06 -8.88
C VAL A 1170 16.59 -13.82 -8.89
N ALA A 1171 16.11 -12.76 -9.54
CA ALA A 1171 16.82 -11.49 -9.62
C ALA A 1171 16.04 -10.38 -8.91
N ASP A 1172 16.75 -9.60 -8.10
CA ASP A 1172 16.23 -8.41 -7.45
C ASP A 1172 16.31 -7.24 -8.44
N LEU A 1173 15.14 -6.75 -8.85
CA LEU A 1173 15.03 -5.67 -9.82
C LEU A 1173 15.31 -4.30 -9.20
N ARG A 1174 15.18 -4.16 -7.88
CA ARG A 1174 15.54 -2.94 -7.15
C ARG A 1174 17.06 -2.81 -7.09
N ALA A 1175 17.75 -3.86 -6.65
CA ALA A 1175 19.21 -3.90 -6.55
C ALA A 1175 19.92 -4.16 -7.90
N SER A 1176 19.17 -4.50 -8.96
CA SER A 1176 19.71 -4.89 -10.26
C SER A 1176 20.71 -6.05 -10.18
N SER A 1177 20.44 -7.02 -9.30
CA SER A 1177 21.36 -8.11 -9.00
C SER A 1177 20.66 -9.47 -9.06
N VAL A 1178 21.34 -10.50 -9.56
CA VAL A 1178 20.87 -11.89 -9.41
C VAL A 1178 21.09 -12.30 -7.95
N ARG A 1179 20.01 -12.64 -7.24
CA ARG A 1179 20.07 -13.13 -5.86
C ARG A 1179 20.41 -14.61 -5.82
N TYR A 1180 19.78 -15.40 -6.69
CA TYR A 1180 19.96 -16.86 -6.72
C TYR A 1180 19.89 -17.41 -8.14
N CYS A 1181 20.69 -18.45 -8.40
CA CYS A 1181 20.55 -19.32 -9.57
C CYS A 1181 20.50 -20.78 -9.11
N ILE A 1182 19.29 -21.34 -9.10
CA ILE A 1182 18.97 -22.65 -8.52
C ILE A 1182 18.97 -23.68 -9.65
N ARG A 1183 19.94 -24.61 -9.67
CA ARG A 1183 20.28 -25.40 -10.86
C ARG A 1183 20.00 -26.89 -10.73
N LYS A 1184 19.66 -27.51 -11.86
CA LYS A 1184 19.69 -28.95 -12.10
C LYS A 1184 20.49 -29.22 -13.39
N SER A 1185 21.78 -29.53 -13.28
CA SER A 1185 22.65 -29.69 -14.48
C SER A 1185 22.39 -30.99 -15.24
N LEU A 1186 22.25 -30.95 -16.57
CA LEU A 1186 22.14 -32.16 -17.42
C LEU A 1186 23.39 -33.07 -17.39
N GLN A 1187 24.49 -32.63 -16.79
CA GLN A 1187 25.74 -33.40 -16.71
C GLN A 1187 25.88 -34.16 -15.38
N SER A 1188 24.88 -34.08 -14.50
CA SER A 1188 24.91 -34.70 -13.17
C SER A 1188 24.71 -36.21 -13.24
N ALA A 1189 25.81 -36.96 -13.36
CA ALA A 1189 25.81 -38.43 -13.41
C ALA A 1189 25.05 -39.08 -12.23
N SER A 1190 25.20 -38.53 -11.01
CA SER A 1190 24.50 -39.06 -9.84
C SER A 1190 22.99 -38.82 -9.88
N ARG A 1191 22.52 -37.76 -10.56
CA ARG A 1191 21.09 -37.49 -10.72
C ARG A 1191 20.51 -38.41 -11.78
N LEU A 1192 21.21 -38.55 -12.91
CA LEU A 1192 20.82 -39.47 -13.96
C LEU A 1192 20.65 -40.89 -13.43
N ALA A 1193 21.63 -41.40 -12.67
CA ALA A 1193 21.57 -42.74 -12.08
C ALA A 1193 20.33 -42.95 -11.19
N ARG A 1194 19.97 -41.96 -10.36
CA ARG A 1194 18.79 -42.05 -9.49
C ARG A 1194 17.46 -41.98 -10.25
N GLN A 1195 17.39 -41.18 -11.30
CA GLN A 1195 16.18 -41.12 -12.13
C GLN A 1195 16.03 -42.41 -12.95
N GLN A 1196 17.14 -43.00 -13.41
CA GLN A 1196 17.14 -44.32 -14.06
C GLN A 1196 16.70 -45.43 -13.10
N GLU A 1197 17.22 -45.44 -11.87
CA GLU A 1197 16.78 -46.37 -10.81
C GLU A 1197 15.27 -46.24 -10.52
N PHE A 1198 14.77 -45.01 -10.42
CA PHE A 1198 13.34 -44.75 -10.23
C PHE A 1198 12.52 -45.22 -11.45
N ALA A 1199 12.94 -44.85 -12.67
CA ALA A 1199 12.27 -45.25 -13.90
C ALA A 1199 12.22 -46.77 -14.09
N LEU A 1200 13.31 -47.48 -13.78
CA LEU A 1200 13.35 -48.95 -13.79
C LEU A 1200 12.32 -49.56 -12.84
N GLY A 1201 12.19 -49.01 -11.62
CA GLY A 1201 11.19 -49.45 -10.65
C GLY A 1201 9.74 -49.23 -11.11
N GLU A 1202 9.47 -48.14 -11.83
CA GLU A 1202 8.15 -47.87 -12.41
C GLU A 1202 7.80 -48.85 -13.55
N PHE A 1203 8.77 -49.23 -14.40
CA PHE A 1203 8.58 -50.19 -15.50
C PHE A 1203 8.28 -51.62 -15.02
N ASP A 1204 8.81 -52.03 -13.86
CA ASP A 1204 8.58 -53.36 -13.27
C ASP A 1204 7.22 -53.49 -12.53
N SER A 1205 6.46 -52.39 -12.39
CA SER A 1205 5.19 -52.38 -11.67
C SER A 1205 3.98 -52.77 -12.56
N LEU A 1206 2.96 -53.44 -11.99
CA LEU A 1206 1.69 -53.76 -12.68
C LEU A 1206 0.97 -52.53 -13.27
N GLN A 1207 1.26 -51.34 -12.73
CA GLN A 1207 0.75 -50.03 -13.14
C GLN A 1207 1.28 -49.58 -14.52
N ALA A 1208 2.43 -50.11 -14.97
CA ALA A 1208 2.99 -49.91 -16.31
C ALA A 1208 2.12 -50.51 -17.42
N THR A 1209 1.34 -51.55 -17.10
CA THR A 1209 0.44 -52.24 -18.06
C THR A 1209 -0.79 -51.40 -18.41
N TYR A 1210 -1.24 -50.53 -17.50
CA TYR A 1210 -2.42 -49.66 -17.67
C TYR A 1210 -2.06 -48.20 -18.00
N SER A 1211 -0.92 -47.69 -17.53
CA SER A 1211 -0.47 -46.30 -17.75
C SER A 1211 0.35 -46.12 -19.02
N GLY A 1212 0.71 -47.23 -19.69
CA GLY A 1212 1.49 -47.25 -20.92
C GLY A 1212 2.95 -46.81 -20.72
N ALA A 1213 3.85 -47.37 -21.53
CA ALA A 1213 5.26 -46.98 -21.66
C ALA A 1213 5.49 -45.52 -22.16
N ARG A 1214 4.48 -44.62 -22.03
CA ARG A 1214 4.43 -43.25 -22.56
C ARG A 1214 4.79 -42.17 -21.53
N SER A 1215 4.69 -42.43 -20.23
CA SER A 1215 4.90 -41.40 -19.17
C SER A 1215 6.37 -40.93 -19.06
N LEU A 1216 7.34 -41.78 -19.43
CA LEU A 1216 8.77 -41.50 -19.24
C LEU A 1216 9.43 -40.85 -20.48
N ASN A 1217 8.90 -41.05 -21.68
CA ASN A 1217 9.36 -40.35 -22.89
C ASN A 1217 8.63 -39.01 -23.02
N ALA A 1218 9.23 -37.95 -22.47
CA ALA A 1218 8.66 -36.60 -22.44
C ALA A 1218 8.05 -36.17 -23.77
N GLU A 1219 6.72 -36.05 -23.76
CA GLU A 1219 5.97 -34.89 -24.23
C GLU A 1219 4.69 -34.81 -23.36
N PRO A 1220 4.09 -33.62 -23.12
CA PRO A 1220 2.96 -33.46 -22.20
C PRO A 1220 1.82 -34.43 -22.52
N PRO A 1221 0.98 -34.84 -21.55
CA PRO A 1221 -0.08 -35.84 -21.73
C PRO A 1221 -0.80 -35.73 -23.08
N ALA A 1222 -1.05 -36.87 -23.74
CA ALA A 1222 -1.98 -36.88 -24.89
C ALA A 1222 -3.37 -36.38 -24.41
N HIS A 1223 -4.27 -36.05 -25.33
CA HIS A 1223 -5.61 -35.54 -25.01
C HIS A 1223 -6.42 -36.39 -23.99
N ASP A 1224 -5.99 -37.63 -23.71
CA ASP A 1224 -6.67 -38.62 -22.86
C ASP A 1224 -5.94 -38.96 -21.53
N ASP A 1225 -4.78 -38.37 -21.22
CA ASP A 1225 -4.02 -38.70 -19.99
C ASP A 1225 -4.48 -37.83 -18.80
N GLU A 1226 -5.12 -38.45 -17.79
CA GLU A 1226 -5.65 -37.80 -16.58
C GLU A 1226 -4.85 -38.26 -15.34
N PRO A 1227 -3.67 -37.67 -15.05
CA PRO A 1227 -2.73 -38.17 -14.03
C PRO A 1227 -3.33 -38.15 -12.61
N PHE A 1228 -4.04 -37.08 -12.26
CA PHE A 1228 -4.67 -36.94 -10.94
C PHE A 1228 -5.87 -37.88 -10.77
N ALA A 1229 -6.60 -38.18 -11.84
CA ALA A 1229 -7.69 -39.16 -11.79
C ALA A 1229 -7.17 -40.56 -11.40
N LEU A 1230 -6.00 -40.95 -11.94
CA LEU A 1230 -5.32 -42.20 -11.62
C LEU A 1230 -4.68 -42.17 -10.23
N LEU A 1231 -4.01 -41.06 -9.89
CA LEU A 1231 -3.34 -40.91 -8.61
C LEU A 1231 -4.33 -40.99 -7.43
N HIS A 1232 -5.52 -40.40 -7.57
CA HIS A 1232 -6.59 -40.49 -6.57
C HIS A 1232 -7.30 -41.84 -6.55
N ARG A 1233 -7.11 -42.71 -7.54
CA ARG A 1233 -7.69 -44.06 -7.56
C ARG A 1233 -6.92 -45.07 -6.69
N GLY A 1234 -5.67 -44.75 -6.30
CA GLY A 1234 -4.80 -45.65 -5.53
C GLY A 1234 -4.43 -46.93 -6.30
N PRO A 1235 -3.48 -47.76 -5.78
CA PRO A 1235 -3.21 -49.06 -6.37
C PRO A 1235 -4.46 -49.93 -6.24
N SER A 1236 -5.07 -50.25 -7.37
CA SER A 1236 -6.14 -51.24 -7.47
C SER A 1236 -5.65 -52.57 -6.91
N LEU A 1237 -6.33 -53.07 -5.88
CA LEU A 1237 -6.46 -54.52 -5.65
C LEU A 1237 -7.60 -55.05 -6.50
#